data_AF-A0A4R1A0I1-F1
#
_entry.id   AF-A0A4R1A0I1-F1
#
_cell.length_a   1.000
_cell.length_b   1.000
_cell.length_c   1.000
_cell.angle_alpha   90.00
_cell.angle_beta   90.00
_cell.angle_gamma   90.00
#
_symmetry.space_group_name_H-M   'P 1'
#
loop_
_entity.id
_entity.type
_entity.pdbx_description
1 polymer ?
#
loop_
_entity_poly.entity_id
_entity_poly.type
_entity_poly.pdbx_seq_one_letter_code
_entity_poly.pdbx_strand_id
1 'polypeptide(L)'
;MSRSEALTTLKGVGPEMAKKLETMGLERIEDVLEHVPFRYENYNSGTVTTAIHGDLVKWSGTVQAAPLVRYYSKGKNRLQFRLLLEERYVVHVTMFNRAFYKDKLALGATVTVKGKWDMNRMTISATDLEFGELSDGLQPIYSLRAGLTQKNFGRIVKLAFEQTTSFENRLPESIRQRYRLEDRETMLKGMHFPDSVETYKQARRSYVYEECLLYQLKLQAFRKMERAGKGRALTLDKQRLNEFVKQLAFPLTGAQTRVIREIVGDLEKPERMNRLLQGDVGSGKTVVAAIALYATVCAGYQGALMVPTEILAEQHLASLQALFEPYGMRVGLLTSSVKGKARNELLQAIKDGDVDIIVGTHALIQGPVEFSRLHLAITDEQHRFGVEQRKMLRDKAELADVLYMTATPIPRTLAISAFGEMDVSTIDEMPAGRKPIETYWAKTDQIDRVHAMVNRELALGRQAYVIAPLIEESDTLEVESATALYDMLRERFPNYAVGLMHGKLSSTEKDEVMKAFASNALQILVSTTVVEVGVNVPNASLIIIHDAERFGLAQLHQLRGRVGRGADQSYCILVGDPKSDVGKLRLKTMTETNDGFVLAEKDLELRGAGDFFGTAQSGLPSFRVADPVLDLKVMEVAMQDAVRLLGSEAFWNEATYAPLRQYLKRLDLLVGERLE
;
A
#
# COMPACT_ATOMS: atom_id res chain seq x y z
N MET A 1 -1.15 38.11 -15.36
CA MET A 1 0.27 37.86 -14.99
C MET A 1 0.62 36.42 -15.30
N SER A 2 1.90 36.12 -15.55
CA SER A 2 2.34 34.74 -15.69
C SER A 2 2.35 34.06 -14.33
N ARG A 3 1.88 32.82 -14.25
CA ARG A 3 1.84 32.03 -13.00
C ARG A 3 3.23 31.72 -12.43
N SER A 4 4.27 31.82 -13.28
CA SER A 4 5.67 31.61 -12.90
C SER A 4 6.32 32.82 -12.23
N GLU A 5 5.64 33.97 -12.16
CA GLU A 5 6.13 35.18 -11.49
C GLU A 5 6.17 35.03 -9.96
N ALA A 6 7.06 35.79 -9.32
CA ALA A 6 7.20 35.82 -7.87
C ALA A 6 5.96 36.42 -7.19
N LEU A 7 5.64 35.97 -5.98
CA LEU A 7 4.46 36.44 -5.23
C LEU A 7 4.46 37.94 -4.92
N THR A 8 5.62 38.59 -4.96
CA THR A 8 5.76 40.04 -4.78
C THR A 8 5.14 40.86 -5.91
N THR A 9 4.84 40.25 -7.07
CA THR A 9 4.16 40.93 -8.19
C THR A 9 2.63 41.03 -7.98
N LEU A 10 2.06 40.20 -7.10
CA LEU A 10 0.63 40.25 -6.77
C LEU A 10 0.29 41.55 -6.04
N LYS A 11 -0.54 42.37 -6.68
CA LYS A 11 -1.03 43.62 -6.07
C LYS A 11 -1.88 43.27 -4.85
N GLY A 12 -1.36 43.54 -3.65
CA GLY A 12 -2.00 43.20 -2.37
C GLY A 12 -1.23 42.20 -1.49
N VAL A 13 -0.08 41.70 -1.96
CA VAL A 13 0.91 40.92 -1.21
C VAL A 13 2.18 41.77 -1.03
N GLY A 14 2.40 42.28 0.18
CA GLY A 14 3.62 43.02 0.50
C GLY A 14 4.83 42.10 0.73
N PRO A 15 6.06 42.66 0.76
CA PRO A 15 7.30 41.87 0.92
C PRO A 15 7.35 41.06 2.22
N GLU A 16 6.73 41.55 3.30
CA GLU A 16 6.64 40.80 4.57
C GLU A 16 5.71 39.59 4.46
N MET A 17 4.62 39.70 3.68
CA MET A 17 3.69 38.59 3.45
C MET A 17 4.28 37.55 2.50
N ALA A 18 5.01 38.00 1.46
CA ALA A 18 5.75 37.11 0.56
C ALA A 18 6.77 36.26 1.33
N LYS A 19 7.57 36.88 2.22
CA LYS A 19 8.50 36.14 3.10
C LYS A 19 7.80 35.09 3.98
N LYS A 20 6.59 35.38 4.48
CA LYS A 20 5.80 34.40 5.26
C LYS A 20 5.36 33.21 4.40
N LEU A 21 4.96 33.45 3.16
CA LEU A 21 4.59 32.40 2.21
C LEU A 21 5.81 31.55 1.78
N GLU A 22 6.98 32.17 1.59
CA GLU A 22 8.24 31.49 1.30
C GLU A 22 8.61 30.48 2.39
N THR A 23 8.35 30.77 3.68
CA THR A 23 8.59 29.78 4.76
C THR A 23 7.74 28.51 4.65
N MET A 24 6.69 28.53 3.83
CA MET A 24 5.85 27.38 3.50
C MET A 24 6.23 26.74 2.15
N GLY A 25 7.28 27.21 1.50
CA GLY A 25 7.69 26.77 0.17
C GLY A 25 6.83 27.33 -0.97
N LEU A 26 6.10 28.43 -0.72
CA LEU A 26 5.27 29.11 -1.72
C LEU A 26 6.03 30.36 -2.21
N GLU A 27 6.61 30.30 -3.40
CA GLU A 27 7.47 31.38 -3.94
C GLU A 27 6.82 32.08 -5.15
N ARG A 28 5.98 31.34 -5.89
CA ARG A 28 5.34 31.76 -7.14
C ARG A 28 3.82 31.81 -7.00
N ILE A 29 3.17 32.54 -7.91
CA ILE A 29 1.71 32.59 -8.00
C ILE A 29 1.11 31.19 -8.20
N GLU A 30 1.76 30.34 -9.00
CA GLU A 30 1.36 28.94 -9.20
C GLU A 30 1.33 28.16 -7.88
N ASP A 31 2.31 28.35 -7.00
CA ASP A 31 2.40 27.60 -5.74
C ASP A 31 1.21 27.91 -4.82
N VAL A 32 0.76 29.17 -4.77
CA VAL A 32 -0.43 29.58 -4.00
C VAL A 32 -1.71 29.00 -4.58
N LEU A 33 -1.83 28.97 -5.91
CA LEU A 33 -2.99 28.38 -6.61
C LEU A 33 -3.02 26.85 -6.51
N GLU A 34 -1.88 26.21 -6.25
CA GLU A 34 -1.78 24.76 -6.07
C GLU A 34 -1.84 24.32 -4.60
N HIS A 35 -1.75 25.25 -3.64
CA HIS A 35 -1.87 25.00 -2.20
C HIS A 35 -3.33 24.85 -1.79
N VAL A 36 -3.90 23.72 -2.17
CA VAL A 36 -5.32 23.38 -1.97
C VAL A 36 -5.68 23.10 -0.50
N PRO A 37 -6.96 23.24 -0.11
CA PRO A 37 -7.44 22.96 1.25
C PRO A 37 -7.32 21.46 1.60
N PHE A 38 -7.02 21.14 2.86
CA PHE A 38 -6.98 19.73 3.33
C PHE A 38 -8.33 19.26 3.87
N ARG A 39 -9.22 20.18 4.25
CA ARG A 39 -10.58 19.89 4.73
C ARG A 39 -11.51 21.05 4.38
N TYR A 40 -12.80 20.75 4.28
CA TYR A 40 -13.87 21.74 4.18
C TYR A 40 -14.74 21.66 5.42
N GLU A 41 -15.08 22.80 6.00
CA GLU A 41 -16.10 22.84 7.05
C GLU A 41 -17.48 22.80 6.41
N ASN A 42 -18.20 21.73 6.69
CA ASN A 42 -19.60 21.57 6.32
C ASN A 42 -20.44 22.03 7.52
N TYR A 43 -20.77 23.32 7.56
CA TYR A 43 -21.72 23.84 8.53
C TYR A 43 -23.13 23.46 8.07
N ASN A 44 -23.98 23.02 8.99
CA ASN A 44 -25.38 22.80 8.71
C ASN A 44 -26.05 24.16 8.45
N SER A 45 -26.37 24.44 7.18
CA SER A 45 -27.16 25.60 6.73
C SER A 45 -28.68 25.35 6.83
N GLY A 46 -29.11 24.18 7.31
CA GLY A 46 -30.52 23.83 7.48
C GLY A 46 -31.23 24.70 8.52
N THR A 47 -32.54 24.55 8.65
CA THR A 47 -33.36 25.35 9.59
C THR A 47 -33.12 25.00 11.06
N VAL A 48 -33.57 25.88 11.97
CA VAL A 48 -33.57 25.64 13.43
C VAL A 48 -34.30 24.33 13.78
N THR A 49 -35.31 23.95 13.00
CA THR A 49 -36.12 22.74 13.23
C THR A 49 -35.47 21.44 12.76
N THR A 50 -34.50 21.53 11.85
CA THR A 50 -33.82 20.36 11.26
C THR A 50 -32.46 20.07 11.89
N ALA A 51 -31.91 21.00 12.67
CA ALA A 51 -30.61 20.84 13.31
C ALA A 51 -30.71 20.07 14.63
N ILE A 52 -29.74 19.18 14.88
CA ILE A 52 -29.69 18.34 16.09
C ILE A 52 -28.77 19.02 17.12
N HIS A 53 -29.01 18.75 18.41
CA HIS A 53 -28.15 19.23 19.48
C HIS A 53 -26.68 18.81 19.24
N GLY A 54 -25.78 19.78 19.22
CA GLY A 54 -24.35 19.57 19.00
C GLY A 54 -23.85 19.86 17.59
N ASP A 55 -24.76 20.11 16.63
CA ASP A 55 -24.40 20.48 15.25
C ASP A 55 -23.55 21.75 15.19
N LEU A 56 -22.62 21.78 14.22
CA LEU A 56 -21.98 23.03 13.81
C LEU A 56 -22.89 23.71 12.79
N VAL A 57 -23.46 24.85 13.17
CA VAL A 57 -24.45 25.58 12.36
C VAL A 57 -23.84 26.86 11.78
N LYS A 58 -24.33 27.24 10.60
CA LYS A 58 -24.10 28.55 9.98
C LYS A 58 -25.47 29.11 9.64
N TRP A 59 -25.92 30.10 10.39
CA TRP A 59 -27.27 30.65 10.25
C TRP A 59 -27.26 32.17 10.12
N SER A 60 -28.08 32.68 9.20
CA SER A 60 -28.31 34.11 8.99
C SER A 60 -29.56 34.56 9.73
N GLY A 61 -29.49 35.71 10.40
CA GLY A 61 -30.64 36.29 11.07
C GLY A 61 -30.47 37.76 11.38
N THR A 62 -31.51 38.36 11.94
CA THR A 62 -31.53 39.79 12.30
C THR A 62 -31.29 39.98 13.79
N VAL A 63 -30.43 40.94 14.14
CA VAL A 63 -30.12 41.24 15.55
C VAL A 63 -31.31 41.94 16.21
N GLN A 64 -31.95 41.29 17.19
CA GLN A 64 -33.16 41.80 17.85
C GLN A 64 -32.91 42.59 19.14
N ALA A 65 -31.72 42.48 19.72
CA ALA A 65 -31.40 43.13 20.97
C ALA A 65 -29.96 43.64 20.99
N ALA A 66 -29.74 44.75 21.71
CA ALA A 66 -28.43 45.32 21.86
C ALA A 66 -27.43 44.30 22.46
N PRO A 67 -26.21 44.21 21.92
CA PRO A 67 -25.19 43.28 22.39
C PRO A 67 -24.73 43.61 23.83
N LEU A 68 -24.75 42.60 24.70
CA LEU A 68 -24.25 42.68 26.07
C LEU A 68 -22.85 42.07 26.14
N VAL A 69 -21.86 42.83 26.61
CA VAL A 69 -20.51 42.34 26.88
C VAL A 69 -20.30 42.25 28.39
N ARG A 70 -19.91 41.07 28.87
CA ARG A 70 -19.42 40.88 30.24
C ARG A 70 -17.93 40.59 30.23
N TYR A 71 -17.18 41.30 31.07
CA TYR A 71 -15.75 41.07 31.28
C TYR A 71 -15.55 40.16 32.50
N TYR A 72 -14.59 39.25 32.41
CA TYR A 72 -14.20 38.31 33.47
C TYR A 72 -12.72 38.50 33.82
N SER A 73 -12.28 37.91 34.95
CA SER A 73 -10.87 38.02 35.37
C SER A 73 -9.91 37.46 34.30
N LYS A 74 -8.71 38.06 34.21
CA LYS A 74 -7.67 37.78 33.19
C LYS A 74 -8.02 38.23 31.76
N GLY A 75 -8.75 39.33 31.59
CA GLY A 75 -8.96 39.97 30.27
C GLY A 75 -9.89 39.20 29.30
N LYS A 76 -10.55 38.15 29.78
CA LYS A 76 -11.53 37.40 28.99
C LYS A 76 -12.87 38.14 28.97
N ASN A 77 -13.56 38.12 27.85
CA ASN A 77 -14.89 38.73 27.73
C ASN A 77 -15.90 37.75 27.10
N ARG A 78 -17.19 38.00 27.32
CA ARG A 78 -18.29 37.25 26.70
C ARG A 78 -19.27 38.25 26.13
N LEU A 79 -19.41 38.21 24.81
CA LEU A 79 -20.41 38.95 24.05
C LEU A 79 -21.66 38.07 23.91
N GLN A 80 -22.83 38.62 24.20
CA GLN A 80 -24.11 37.96 24.07
C GLN A 80 -25.12 38.85 23.37
N PHE A 81 -25.86 38.31 22.42
CA PHE A 81 -26.95 39.01 21.74
C PHE A 81 -28.04 38.03 21.32
N ARG A 82 -29.18 38.55 20.87
CA ARG A 82 -30.31 37.75 20.38
C ARG A 82 -30.42 37.89 18.86
N LEU A 83 -30.54 36.75 18.20
CA LEU A 83 -30.66 36.65 16.75
C LEU A 83 -32.04 36.07 16.41
N LEU A 84 -32.79 36.75 15.56
CA LEU A 84 -34.03 36.22 14.98
C LEU A 84 -33.68 35.47 13.71
N LEU A 85 -33.97 34.18 13.71
CA LEU A 85 -33.79 33.26 12.59
C LEU A 85 -35.16 32.96 11.98
N GLU A 86 -35.22 32.88 10.64
CA GLU A 86 -36.42 32.49 9.88
C GLU A 86 -37.67 33.32 10.24
N GLU A 87 -37.48 34.57 10.64
CA GLU A 87 -38.54 35.49 11.10
C GLU A 87 -39.39 34.99 12.29
N ARG A 88 -39.02 33.85 12.89
CA ARG A 88 -39.86 33.15 13.89
C ARG A 88 -39.12 32.70 15.14
N TYR A 89 -37.85 32.33 15.04
CA TYR A 89 -37.10 31.71 16.14
C TYR A 89 -36.09 32.69 16.73
N VAL A 90 -36.23 33.01 18.01
CA VAL A 90 -35.26 33.84 18.74
C VAL A 90 -34.22 32.96 19.41
N VAL A 91 -32.97 33.12 19.00
CA VAL A 91 -31.84 32.32 19.46
C VAL A 91 -30.82 33.21 20.19
N HIS A 92 -30.26 32.68 21.27
CA HIS A 92 -29.22 33.36 22.04
C HIS A 92 -27.83 33.05 21.49
N VAL A 93 -27.11 34.07 21.01
CA VAL A 93 -25.74 33.91 20.53
C VAL A 93 -24.77 34.30 21.63
N THR A 94 -23.79 33.44 21.92
CA THR A 94 -22.72 33.69 22.88
C THR A 94 -21.36 33.55 22.20
N MET A 95 -20.55 34.60 22.24
CA MET A 95 -19.17 34.63 21.72
C MET A 95 -18.19 34.94 22.84
N PHE A 96 -17.12 34.14 22.96
CA PHE A 96 -16.06 34.37 23.94
C PHE A 96 -14.90 35.16 23.32
N ASN A 97 -14.39 36.16 24.04
CA ASN A 97 -13.25 37.02 23.69
C ASN A 97 -13.43 37.83 22.38
N ARG A 98 -14.66 38.18 22.04
CA ARG A 98 -15.04 38.87 20.79
C ARG A 98 -15.78 40.19 21.01
N ALA A 99 -15.46 40.91 22.09
CA ALA A 99 -16.11 42.20 22.43
C ALA A 99 -16.05 43.26 21.32
N PHE A 100 -15.09 43.20 20.39
CA PHE A 100 -14.94 44.15 19.27
C PHE A 100 -16.10 44.13 18.26
N TYR A 101 -16.96 43.10 18.27
CA TYR A 101 -18.19 43.10 17.44
C TYR A 101 -19.32 43.94 18.06
N LYS A 102 -19.22 44.33 19.34
CA LYS A 102 -20.27 45.08 20.04
C LYS A 102 -20.68 46.34 19.28
N ASP A 103 -19.70 47.13 18.83
CA ASP A 103 -19.95 48.42 18.17
C ASP A 103 -20.40 48.26 16.71
N LYS A 104 -20.30 47.04 16.16
CA LYS A 104 -20.70 46.71 14.78
C LYS A 104 -22.07 46.03 14.71
N LEU A 105 -22.56 45.47 15.82
CA LEU A 105 -23.85 44.78 15.91
C LEU A 105 -24.97 45.78 16.22
N ALA A 106 -25.41 46.49 15.18
CA ALA A 106 -26.58 47.37 15.27
C ALA A 106 -27.89 46.55 15.32
N LEU A 107 -28.90 47.09 16.00
CA LEU A 107 -30.24 46.49 16.05
C LEU A 107 -30.85 46.50 14.64
N GLY A 108 -31.40 45.37 14.21
CA GLY A 108 -31.92 45.18 12.85
C GLY A 108 -30.88 44.80 11.79
N ALA A 109 -29.59 44.73 12.13
CA ALA A 109 -28.57 44.27 11.18
C ALA A 109 -28.70 42.77 10.91
N THR A 110 -28.54 42.37 9.64
CA THR A 110 -28.45 40.97 9.23
C THR A 110 -27.03 40.45 9.42
N VAL A 111 -26.89 39.38 10.19
CA VAL A 111 -25.60 38.74 10.49
C VAL A 111 -25.70 37.24 10.35
N THR A 112 -24.62 36.65 9.83
CA THR A 112 -24.44 35.21 9.75
C THR A 112 -23.51 34.75 10.87
N VAL A 113 -24.00 33.82 11.70
CA VAL A 113 -23.30 33.32 12.88
C VAL A 113 -22.88 31.88 12.65
N LYS A 114 -21.62 31.56 12.97
CA LYS A 114 -21.04 30.21 12.89
C LYS A 114 -20.72 29.72 14.29
N GLY A 115 -21.16 28.50 14.63
CA GLY A 115 -20.85 27.94 15.94
C GLY A 115 -21.56 26.65 16.26
N LYS A 116 -21.40 26.20 17.50
CA LYS A 116 -22.04 24.98 18.00
C LYS A 116 -23.46 25.28 18.48
N TRP A 117 -24.42 24.52 17.97
CA TRP A 117 -25.83 24.61 18.33
C TRP A 117 -26.14 23.80 19.60
N ASP A 118 -26.79 24.46 20.56
CA ASP A 118 -27.36 23.82 21.74
C ASP A 118 -28.88 23.98 21.70
N MET A 119 -29.54 22.92 21.20
CA MET A 119 -31.00 22.84 21.08
C MET A 119 -31.73 22.99 22.42
N ASN A 120 -31.17 22.45 23.51
CA ASN A 120 -31.83 22.45 24.82
C ASN A 120 -31.90 23.86 25.42
N ARG A 121 -30.94 24.71 25.09
CA ARG A 121 -30.84 26.09 25.60
C ARG A 121 -31.23 27.13 24.57
N MET A 122 -31.55 26.73 23.35
CA MET A 122 -31.75 27.61 22.20
C MET A 122 -30.59 28.61 22.06
N THR A 123 -29.36 28.11 22.19
CA THR A 123 -28.16 28.95 22.18
C THR A 123 -27.15 28.49 21.12
N ILE A 124 -26.52 29.45 20.45
CA ILE A 124 -25.35 29.20 19.59
C ILE A 124 -24.11 29.67 20.34
N SER A 125 -23.19 28.74 20.58
CA SER A 125 -21.84 29.08 21.02
C SER A 125 -21.02 29.45 19.78
N ALA A 126 -21.04 30.73 19.43
CA ALA A 126 -20.51 31.26 18.19
C ALA A 126 -18.99 31.46 18.26
N THR A 127 -18.30 30.86 17.29
CA THR A 127 -16.85 30.96 17.07
C THR A 127 -16.51 32.13 16.15
N ASP A 128 -17.40 32.44 15.21
CA ASP A 128 -17.22 33.51 14.23
C ASP A 128 -18.55 34.19 13.84
N LEU A 129 -18.44 35.41 13.30
CA LEU A 129 -19.56 36.24 12.87
C LEU A 129 -19.19 37.01 11.59
N GLU A 130 -20.08 36.91 10.61
CA GLU A 130 -20.02 37.62 9.32
C GLU A 130 -21.21 38.57 9.20
N PHE A 131 -20.98 39.77 8.64
CA PHE A 131 -22.05 40.73 8.37
C PHE A 131 -22.59 40.48 6.96
N GLY A 132 -23.92 40.41 6.83
CA GLY A 132 -24.59 40.08 5.57
C GLY A 132 -25.28 38.70 5.59
N GLU A 133 -25.89 38.37 4.45
CA GLU A 133 -26.67 37.15 4.23
C GLU A 133 -25.79 35.89 4.17
N LEU A 134 -26.45 34.74 4.27
CA LEU A 134 -25.81 33.45 4.23
C LEU A 134 -25.09 33.26 2.87
N SER A 135 -23.77 33.13 2.90
CA SER A 135 -23.03 32.61 1.75
C SER A 135 -23.11 31.08 1.76
N ASP A 136 -23.88 30.48 0.86
CA ASP A 136 -23.82 29.04 0.66
C ASP A 136 -22.49 28.69 0.00
N GLY A 137 -21.69 27.86 0.66
CA GLY A 137 -20.37 27.49 0.18
C GLY A 137 -19.58 26.72 1.23
N LEU A 138 -18.91 25.67 0.78
CA LEU A 138 -17.99 24.88 1.60
C LEU A 138 -16.79 25.76 1.96
N GLN A 139 -16.53 25.96 3.26
CA GLN A 139 -15.43 26.82 3.67
C GLN A 139 -14.11 26.04 3.66
N PRO A 140 -13.13 26.42 2.83
CA PRO A 140 -11.85 25.72 2.75
C PRO A 140 -11.01 25.97 4.01
N ILE A 141 -10.38 24.91 4.53
CA ILE A 141 -9.34 24.97 5.55
C ILE A 141 -7.99 24.61 4.93
N TYR A 142 -7.06 25.56 4.97
CA TYR A 142 -5.70 25.39 4.47
C TYR A 142 -4.73 24.98 5.58
N SER A 143 -3.71 24.21 5.22
CA SER A 143 -2.58 23.93 6.13
C SER A 143 -1.67 25.15 6.16
N LEU A 144 -1.76 25.96 7.23
CA LEU A 144 -1.04 27.23 7.36
C LEU A 144 0.00 27.18 8.49
N ARG A 145 1.11 27.91 8.32
CA ARG A 145 2.19 28.09 9.31
C ARG A 145 2.54 29.58 9.44
N ALA A 146 3.55 29.89 10.27
CA ALA A 146 4.15 31.23 10.38
C ALA A 146 3.16 32.39 10.70
N GLY A 147 2.09 32.11 11.45
CA GLY A 147 1.11 33.12 11.87
C GLY A 147 0.14 33.58 10.77
N LEU A 148 0.06 32.86 9.64
CA LEU A 148 -0.94 33.09 8.60
C LEU A 148 -2.33 32.65 9.07
N THR A 149 -3.33 33.51 8.83
CA THR A 149 -4.73 33.21 9.12
C THR A 149 -5.45 32.70 7.88
N GLN A 150 -6.46 31.84 8.05
CA GLN A 150 -7.29 31.30 6.97
C GLN A 150 -7.89 32.42 6.10
N LYS A 151 -8.36 33.50 6.74
CA LYS A 151 -8.93 34.67 6.07
C LYS A 151 -7.91 35.41 5.19
N ASN A 152 -6.69 35.62 5.70
CA ASN A 152 -5.65 36.30 4.94
C ASN A 152 -5.20 35.46 3.75
N PHE A 153 -5.00 34.17 3.95
CA PHE A 153 -4.60 33.25 2.88
C PHE A 153 -5.69 33.14 1.80
N GLY A 154 -6.96 32.96 2.19
CA GLY A 154 -8.08 32.92 1.24
C GLY A 154 -8.20 34.20 0.39
N ARG A 155 -7.91 35.38 0.97
CA ARG A 155 -7.83 36.64 0.19
C ARG A 155 -6.71 36.61 -0.84
N ILE A 156 -5.54 36.07 -0.49
CA ILE A 156 -4.39 35.98 -1.40
C ILE A 156 -4.70 35.02 -2.55
N VAL A 157 -5.31 33.87 -2.25
CA VAL A 157 -5.77 32.92 -3.29
C VAL A 157 -6.75 33.60 -4.24
N LYS A 158 -7.74 34.35 -3.73
CA LYS A 158 -8.70 35.07 -4.56
C LYS A 158 -8.01 36.10 -5.48
N LEU A 159 -7.08 36.88 -4.94
CA LEU A 159 -6.27 37.82 -5.73
C LEU A 159 -5.43 37.11 -6.80
N ALA A 160 -4.88 35.94 -6.49
CA ALA A 160 -4.13 35.14 -7.44
C ALA A 160 -5.01 34.70 -8.63
N PHE A 161 -6.26 34.28 -8.40
CA PHE A 161 -7.20 33.98 -9.48
C PHE A 161 -7.58 35.22 -10.30
N GLU A 162 -7.85 36.36 -9.66
CA GLU A 162 -8.25 37.59 -10.35
C GLU A 162 -7.14 38.19 -11.23
N GLN A 163 -5.87 38.02 -10.84
CA GLN A 163 -4.71 38.62 -11.53
C GLN A 163 -4.01 37.65 -12.50
N THR A 164 -4.39 36.37 -12.48
CA THR A 164 -3.89 35.36 -13.42
C THR A 164 -4.73 35.35 -14.69
N THR A 165 -4.09 35.53 -15.83
CA THR A 165 -4.76 35.74 -17.12
C THR A 165 -4.87 34.49 -17.99
N SER A 166 -4.14 33.42 -17.66
CA SER A 166 -4.19 32.17 -18.42
C SER A 166 -3.90 30.96 -17.53
N PHE A 167 -4.75 29.95 -17.66
CA PHE A 167 -4.58 28.63 -17.06
C PHE A 167 -4.33 27.62 -18.16
N GLU A 168 -3.07 27.42 -18.55
CA GLU A 168 -2.71 26.35 -19.48
C GLU A 168 -3.07 25.00 -18.87
N ASN A 169 -3.85 24.20 -19.61
CA ASN A 169 -4.18 22.84 -19.24
C ASN A 169 -2.95 21.95 -19.37
N ARG A 170 -2.59 21.24 -18.29
CA ARG A 170 -1.53 20.21 -18.36
C ARG A 170 -2.01 18.97 -19.09
N LEU A 171 -3.29 18.65 -18.95
CA LEU A 171 -3.93 17.52 -19.61
C LEU A 171 -4.40 17.89 -21.02
N PRO A 172 -4.04 17.08 -22.04
CA PRO A 172 -4.60 17.16 -23.38
C PRO A 172 -6.14 17.13 -23.41
N GLU A 173 -6.74 17.83 -24.37
CA GLU A 173 -8.20 17.85 -24.58
C GLU A 173 -8.78 16.43 -24.71
N SER A 174 -8.10 15.55 -25.44
CA SER A 174 -8.53 14.16 -25.65
C SER A 174 -8.69 13.38 -24.35
N ILE A 175 -7.76 13.54 -23.40
CA ILE A 175 -7.80 12.91 -22.08
C ILE A 175 -8.93 13.51 -21.24
N ARG A 176 -9.08 14.85 -21.25
CA ARG A 176 -10.14 15.53 -20.51
C ARG A 176 -11.52 15.12 -20.97
N GLN A 177 -11.78 15.07 -22.28
CA GLN A 177 -13.06 14.64 -22.83
C GLN A 177 -13.36 13.17 -22.51
N ARG A 178 -12.36 12.28 -22.68
CA ARG A 178 -12.50 10.84 -22.41
C ARG A 178 -12.95 10.56 -20.99
N TYR A 179 -12.35 11.21 -20.01
CA TYR A 179 -12.64 10.97 -18.59
C TYR A 179 -13.57 12.01 -17.97
N ARG A 180 -14.11 12.94 -18.77
CA ARG A 180 -14.96 14.06 -18.33
C ARG A 180 -14.29 14.86 -17.22
N LEU A 181 -13.06 15.31 -17.45
CA LEU A 181 -12.28 16.11 -16.52
C LEU A 181 -12.43 17.59 -16.84
N GLU A 182 -12.36 18.41 -15.80
CA GLU A 182 -12.44 19.86 -15.94
C GLU A 182 -11.13 20.43 -16.51
N ASP A 183 -11.22 21.64 -17.08
CA ASP A 183 -10.02 22.43 -17.32
C ASP A 183 -9.37 22.86 -15.99
N ARG A 184 -8.10 23.25 -16.08
CA ARG A 184 -7.28 23.56 -14.91
C ARG A 184 -7.81 24.75 -14.11
N GLU A 185 -8.41 25.75 -14.75
CA GLU A 185 -8.97 26.90 -14.04
C GLU A 185 -10.19 26.48 -13.22
N THR A 186 -11.13 25.79 -13.87
CA THR A 186 -12.37 25.30 -13.24
C THR A 186 -12.05 24.31 -12.12
N MET A 187 -11.12 23.39 -12.36
CA MET A 187 -10.65 22.42 -11.36
C MET A 187 -10.07 23.12 -10.13
N LEU A 188 -9.13 24.06 -10.31
CA LEU A 188 -8.51 24.74 -9.16
C LEU A 188 -9.55 25.62 -8.43
N LYS A 189 -10.43 26.31 -9.16
CA LYS A 189 -11.52 27.08 -8.55
C LYS A 189 -12.45 26.18 -7.74
N GLY A 190 -12.86 25.03 -8.26
CA GLY A 190 -13.70 24.07 -7.55
C GLY A 190 -13.03 23.44 -6.33
N MET A 191 -11.69 23.34 -6.30
CA MET A 191 -10.95 22.95 -5.11
C MET A 191 -10.90 24.08 -4.07
N HIS A 192 -10.69 25.34 -4.46
CA HIS A 192 -10.56 26.44 -3.50
C HIS A 192 -11.91 27.01 -3.03
N PHE A 193 -12.88 27.10 -3.93
CA PHE A 193 -14.16 27.76 -3.74
C PHE A 193 -15.30 26.90 -4.33
N PRO A 194 -15.59 25.70 -3.78
CA PRO A 194 -16.66 24.89 -4.29
C PRO A 194 -18.03 25.47 -3.93
N ASP A 195 -18.84 25.76 -4.95
CA ASP A 195 -20.24 26.18 -4.80
C ASP A 195 -21.12 25.05 -4.25
N SER A 196 -20.76 23.79 -4.51
CA SER A 196 -21.49 22.61 -4.05
C SER A 196 -20.55 21.42 -3.79
N VAL A 197 -21.08 20.41 -3.08
CA VAL A 197 -20.38 19.13 -2.89
C VAL A 197 -20.11 18.43 -4.23
N GLU A 198 -20.99 18.60 -5.23
CA GLU A 198 -20.82 18.01 -6.55
C GLU A 198 -19.68 18.68 -7.33
N THR A 199 -19.62 20.01 -7.30
CA THR A 199 -18.52 20.81 -7.86
C THR A 199 -17.18 20.40 -7.24
N TYR A 200 -17.14 20.25 -5.91
CA TYR A 200 -15.95 19.77 -5.22
C TYR A 200 -15.54 18.36 -5.67
N LYS A 201 -16.49 17.41 -5.75
CA LYS A 201 -16.19 16.03 -6.18
C LYS A 201 -15.62 15.99 -7.60
N GLN A 202 -16.15 16.80 -8.49
CA GLN A 202 -15.72 16.87 -9.89
C GLN A 202 -14.33 17.53 -10.04
N ALA A 203 -14.09 18.61 -9.30
CA ALA A 203 -12.79 19.26 -9.22
C ALA A 203 -11.73 18.32 -8.60
N ARG A 204 -12.06 17.64 -7.50
CA ARG A 204 -11.19 16.64 -6.86
C ARG A 204 -10.84 15.53 -7.85
N ARG A 205 -11.83 14.97 -8.55
CA ARG A 205 -11.60 13.90 -9.55
C ARG A 205 -10.60 14.34 -10.63
N SER A 206 -10.73 15.58 -11.12
CA SER A 206 -9.83 16.13 -12.14
C SER A 206 -8.42 16.32 -11.60
N TYR A 207 -8.29 16.84 -10.37
CA TYR A 207 -6.99 17.07 -9.72
C TYR A 207 -6.27 15.76 -9.41
N VAL A 208 -6.99 14.80 -8.82
CA VAL A 208 -6.46 13.46 -8.51
C VAL A 208 -5.94 12.82 -9.78
N TYR A 209 -6.71 12.82 -10.87
CA TYR A 209 -6.25 12.25 -12.13
C TYR A 209 -5.01 12.96 -12.69
N GLU A 210 -4.98 14.30 -12.69
CA GLU A 210 -3.80 15.07 -13.14
C GLU A 210 -2.56 14.66 -12.32
N GLU A 211 -2.68 14.62 -11.01
CA GLU A 211 -1.59 14.29 -10.09
C GLU A 211 -1.10 12.84 -10.27
N CYS A 212 -2.03 11.90 -10.37
CA CYS A 212 -1.74 10.49 -10.65
C CYS A 212 -1.01 10.32 -12.00
N LEU A 213 -1.47 11.00 -13.06
CA LEU A 213 -0.86 10.88 -14.40
C LEU A 213 0.56 11.44 -14.42
N LEU A 214 0.78 12.61 -13.81
CA LEU A 214 2.10 13.22 -13.73
C LEU A 214 3.08 12.32 -12.97
N TYR A 215 2.63 11.75 -11.85
CA TYR A 215 3.42 10.79 -11.09
C TYR A 215 3.75 9.53 -11.91
N GLN A 216 2.77 8.95 -12.59
CA GLN A 216 2.99 7.75 -13.41
C GLN A 216 3.90 8.04 -14.60
N LEU A 217 3.77 9.18 -15.27
CA LEU A 217 4.69 9.60 -16.34
C LEU A 217 6.12 9.71 -15.83
N LYS A 218 6.33 10.30 -14.65
CA LYS A 218 7.65 10.39 -14.00
C LYS A 218 8.26 9.00 -13.78
N LEU A 219 7.50 8.10 -13.14
CA LEU A 219 7.97 6.73 -12.86
C LEU A 219 8.30 5.96 -14.14
N GLN A 220 7.39 5.98 -15.13
CA GLN A 220 7.57 5.23 -16.36
C GLN A 220 8.73 5.79 -17.21
N ALA A 221 8.95 7.11 -17.22
CA ALA A 221 10.11 7.71 -17.87
C ALA A 221 11.41 7.28 -17.17
N PHE A 222 11.45 7.32 -15.84
CA PHE A 222 12.61 6.86 -15.06
C PHE A 222 12.93 5.38 -15.34
N ARG A 223 11.91 4.50 -15.38
CA ARG A 223 12.08 3.09 -15.76
C ARG A 223 12.70 2.92 -17.14
N LYS A 224 12.21 3.67 -18.15
CA LYS A 224 12.73 3.60 -19.52
C LYS A 224 14.21 3.99 -19.56
N MET A 225 14.62 5.00 -18.79
CA MET A 225 16.02 5.40 -18.68
C MET A 225 16.91 4.36 -17.99
N GLU A 226 16.44 3.73 -16.91
CA GLU A 226 17.21 2.69 -16.22
C GLU A 226 17.38 1.42 -17.05
N ARG A 227 16.37 1.06 -17.86
CA ARG A 227 16.40 -0.12 -18.74
C ARG A 227 17.26 0.07 -19.98
N ALA A 228 17.45 1.31 -20.43
CA ALA A 228 18.24 1.63 -21.61
C ALA A 228 19.71 1.20 -21.45
N GLY A 229 20.06 0.06 -22.08
CA GLY A 229 21.45 -0.34 -22.36
C GLY A 229 22.14 -1.27 -21.36
N LYS A 230 21.42 -2.06 -20.54
CA LYS A 230 22.03 -2.94 -19.50
C LYS A 230 21.50 -4.38 -19.41
N GLY A 231 21.09 -5.00 -20.52
CA GLY A 231 20.60 -6.39 -20.54
C GLY A 231 21.21 -7.25 -21.65
N ARG A 232 20.75 -8.51 -21.74
CA ARG A 232 21.17 -9.47 -22.77
C ARG A 232 19.97 -10.30 -23.22
N ALA A 233 19.61 -10.23 -24.49
CA ALA A 233 18.54 -11.07 -25.03
C ALA A 233 18.96 -12.54 -25.10
N LEU A 234 18.08 -13.44 -24.65
CA LEU A 234 18.21 -14.88 -24.88
C LEU A 234 17.58 -15.30 -26.20
N THR A 235 18.17 -16.32 -26.81
CA THR A 235 17.53 -17.09 -27.88
C THR A 235 16.93 -18.36 -27.28
N LEU A 236 15.61 -18.41 -27.16
CA LEU A 236 14.90 -19.50 -26.50
C LEU A 236 14.34 -20.51 -27.50
N ASP A 237 14.51 -21.80 -27.20
CA ASP A 237 13.83 -22.88 -27.94
C ASP A 237 12.40 -23.06 -27.40
N LYS A 238 11.44 -22.48 -28.12
CA LYS A 238 10.02 -22.51 -27.75
C LYS A 238 9.41 -23.92 -27.88
N GLN A 239 9.94 -24.79 -28.73
CA GLN A 239 9.44 -26.16 -28.83
C GLN A 239 9.82 -26.94 -27.58
N ARG A 240 11.11 -26.91 -27.22
CA ARG A 240 11.62 -27.59 -26.02
C ARG A 240 10.97 -27.08 -24.73
N LEU A 241 10.67 -25.78 -24.64
CA LEU A 241 9.94 -25.20 -23.52
C LEU A 241 8.49 -25.71 -23.45
N ASN A 242 7.80 -25.78 -24.60
CA ASN A 242 6.42 -26.28 -24.65
C ASN A 242 6.34 -27.77 -24.31
N GLU A 243 7.34 -28.57 -24.71
CA GLU A 243 7.43 -29.98 -24.33
C GLU A 243 7.61 -30.15 -22.82
N PHE A 244 8.49 -29.35 -22.20
CA PHE A 244 8.67 -29.33 -20.76
C PHE A 244 7.36 -29.02 -20.02
N VAL A 245 6.65 -27.97 -20.44
CA VAL A 245 5.36 -27.58 -19.85
C VAL A 245 4.31 -28.70 -19.97
N LYS A 246 4.30 -29.45 -21.08
CA LYS A 246 3.36 -30.57 -21.28
C LYS A 246 3.65 -31.79 -20.40
N GLN A 247 4.89 -31.95 -19.93
CA GLN A 247 5.29 -33.06 -19.06
C GLN A 247 5.01 -32.80 -17.57
N LEU A 248 4.59 -31.58 -17.21
CA LEU A 248 4.18 -31.28 -15.84
C LEU A 248 3.01 -32.18 -15.43
N ALA A 249 3.02 -32.62 -14.17
CA ALA A 249 1.99 -33.50 -13.61
C ALA A 249 0.60 -32.84 -13.49
N PHE A 250 0.48 -31.56 -13.84
CA PHE A 250 -0.74 -30.76 -13.75
C PHE A 250 -0.78 -29.73 -14.88
N PRO A 251 -1.98 -29.36 -15.36
CA PRO A 251 -2.12 -28.29 -16.33
C PRO A 251 -1.87 -26.93 -15.66
N LEU A 252 -1.28 -26.01 -16.42
CA LEU A 252 -1.13 -24.62 -15.98
C LEU A 252 -2.46 -23.88 -16.04
N THR A 253 -2.67 -22.94 -15.12
CA THR A 253 -3.82 -22.01 -15.17
C THR A 253 -3.64 -20.97 -16.28
N GLY A 254 -4.72 -20.25 -16.61
CA GLY A 254 -4.67 -19.14 -17.56
C GLY A 254 -3.74 -18.03 -17.07
N ALA A 255 -3.82 -17.71 -15.78
CA ALA A 255 -2.95 -16.75 -15.11
C ALA A 255 -1.47 -17.17 -15.16
N GLN A 256 -1.15 -18.44 -14.83
CA GLN A 256 0.22 -18.96 -14.92
C GLN A 256 0.76 -18.88 -16.35
N THR A 257 -0.03 -19.29 -17.34
CA THR A 257 0.34 -19.24 -18.77
C THR A 257 0.62 -17.80 -19.22
N ARG A 258 -0.23 -16.84 -18.82
CA ARG A 258 -0.03 -15.41 -19.11
C ARG A 258 1.28 -14.90 -18.50
N VAL A 259 1.51 -15.18 -17.22
CA VAL A 259 2.73 -14.75 -16.51
C VAL A 259 3.99 -15.37 -17.10
N ILE A 260 3.96 -16.65 -17.47
CA ILE A 260 5.09 -17.31 -18.14
C ILE A 260 5.41 -16.62 -19.46
N ARG A 261 4.39 -16.26 -20.27
CA ARG A 261 4.62 -15.50 -21.51
C ARG A 261 5.22 -14.11 -21.25
N GLU A 262 4.80 -13.43 -20.18
CA GLU A 262 5.39 -12.16 -19.76
C GLU A 262 6.88 -12.32 -19.42
N ILE A 263 7.23 -13.31 -18.59
CA ILE A 263 8.62 -13.58 -18.18
C ILE A 263 9.49 -14.03 -19.37
N VAL A 264 9.02 -15.01 -20.14
CA VAL A 264 9.73 -15.52 -21.33
C VAL A 264 9.91 -14.41 -22.37
N GLY A 265 8.90 -13.56 -22.56
CA GLY A 265 9.00 -12.41 -23.45
C GLY A 265 9.99 -11.35 -22.97
N ASP A 266 10.21 -11.22 -21.67
CA ASP A 266 11.24 -10.33 -21.12
C ASP A 266 12.65 -10.94 -21.27
N LEU A 267 12.82 -12.25 -21.05
CA LEU A 267 14.10 -12.96 -21.28
C LEU A 267 14.59 -12.83 -22.74
N GLU A 268 13.70 -12.66 -23.71
CA GLU A 268 14.04 -12.47 -25.13
C GLU A 268 14.41 -11.01 -25.48
N LYS A 269 14.28 -10.06 -24.56
CA LYS A 269 14.55 -8.63 -24.81
C LYS A 269 16.01 -8.25 -24.51
N PRO A 270 16.54 -7.23 -25.19
CA PRO A 270 17.87 -6.69 -24.88
C PRO A 270 17.91 -5.88 -23.57
N GLU A 271 16.74 -5.52 -23.03
CA GLU A 271 16.59 -4.85 -21.75
C GLU A 271 16.56 -5.88 -20.62
N ARG A 272 17.17 -5.54 -19.48
CA ARG A 272 17.13 -6.38 -18.29
C ARG A 272 15.72 -6.49 -17.73
N MET A 273 15.24 -7.70 -17.49
CA MET A 273 14.03 -7.96 -16.71
C MET A 273 14.24 -7.57 -15.24
N ASN A 274 13.35 -6.74 -14.72
CA ASN A 274 13.24 -6.44 -13.29
C ASN A 274 11.77 -6.59 -12.88
N ARG A 275 11.38 -7.79 -12.45
CA ARG A 275 9.97 -8.17 -12.32
C ARG A 275 9.64 -8.73 -10.94
N LEU A 276 8.50 -8.33 -10.40
CA LEU A 276 7.85 -8.91 -9.24
C LEU A 276 6.73 -9.86 -9.69
N LEU A 277 6.92 -11.14 -9.43
CA LEU A 277 5.91 -12.17 -9.50
C LEU A 277 5.17 -12.25 -8.16
N GLN A 278 3.90 -11.84 -8.16
CA GLN A 278 3.02 -11.99 -7.01
C GLN A 278 1.87 -12.95 -7.30
N GLY A 279 1.33 -13.53 -6.25
CA GLY A 279 0.19 -14.41 -6.30
C GLY A 279 -0.09 -14.97 -4.92
N ASP A 280 -1.27 -15.52 -4.73
CA ASP A 280 -1.65 -16.12 -3.45
C ASP A 280 -0.73 -17.29 -3.05
N VAL A 281 -0.69 -17.63 -1.76
CA VAL A 281 0.03 -18.78 -1.23
C VAL A 281 -0.48 -20.04 -1.94
N GLY A 282 0.42 -20.74 -2.63
CA GLY A 282 0.08 -21.95 -3.40
C GLY A 282 -0.58 -21.68 -4.77
N SER A 283 -0.52 -20.46 -5.31
CA SER A 283 -0.93 -20.15 -6.68
C SER A 283 0.00 -20.72 -7.76
N GLY A 284 1.09 -21.39 -7.38
CA GLY A 284 2.06 -21.99 -8.31
C GLY A 284 3.22 -21.06 -8.73
N LYS A 285 3.59 -20.07 -7.92
CA LYS A 285 4.77 -19.22 -8.19
C LYS A 285 6.04 -20.04 -8.46
N THR A 286 6.25 -21.11 -7.72
CA THR A 286 7.41 -22.00 -7.87
C THR A 286 7.46 -22.70 -9.23
N VAL A 287 6.32 -23.10 -9.82
CA VAL A 287 6.34 -23.71 -11.17
C VAL A 287 6.69 -22.68 -12.24
N VAL A 288 6.21 -21.44 -12.09
CA VAL A 288 6.58 -20.33 -12.99
C VAL A 288 8.08 -20.05 -12.91
N ALA A 289 8.66 -20.02 -11.70
CA ALA A 289 10.10 -19.87 -11.50
C ALA A 289 10.90 -21.03 -12.11
N ALA A 290 10.44 -22.27 -11.95
CA ALA A 290 11.08 -23.44 -12.53
C ALA A 290 11.08 -23.42 -14.07
N ILE A 291 9.98 -23.00 -14.69
CA ILE A 291 9.89 -22.84 -16.15
C ILE A 291 10.83 -21.75 -16.65
N ALA A 292 10.95 -20.63 -15.93
CA ALA A 292 11.89 -19.57 -16.26
C ALA A 292 13.35 -20.06 -16.17
N LEU A 293 13.72 -20.78 -15.10
CA LEU A 293 15.04 -21.40 -14.95
C LEU A 293 15.33 -22.39 -16.07
N TYR A 294 14.37 -23.25 -16.41
CA TYR A 294 14.51 -24.20 -17.52
C TYR A 294 14.80 -23.50 -18.85
N ALA A 295 14.07 -22.42 -19.15
CA ALA A 295 14.29 -21.63 -20.35
C ALA A 295 15.71 -21.02 -20.38
N THR A 296 16.17 -20.48 -19.25
CA THR A 296 17.53 -19.93 -19.11
C THR A 296 18.61 -20.99 -19.34
N VAL A 297 18.46 -22.18 -18.77
CA VAL A 297 19.43 -23.28 -18.94
C VAL A 297 19.43 -23.81 -20.37
N CYS A 298 18.26 -23.91 -21.02
CA CYS A 298 18.17 -24.31 -22.42
C CYS A 298 18.87 -23.33 -23.37
N ALA A 299 18.93 -22.05 -23.01
CA ALA A 299 19.70 -21.03 -23.73
C ALA A 299 21.22 -21.09 -23.45
N GLY A 300 21.66 -22.01 -22.59
CA GLY A 300 23.05 -22.16 -22.19
C GLY A 300 23.49 -21.10 -21.19
N TYR A 301 22.69 -20.81 -20.16
CA TYR A 301 23.09 -19.93 -19.06
C TYR A 301 22.75 -20.55 -17.72
N GLN A 302 23.36 -20.03 -16.66
CA GLN A 302 23.07 -20.44 -15.29
C GLN A 302 21.92 -19.63 -14.71
N GLY A 303 21.14 -20.28 -13.85
CA GLY A 303 20.11 -19.66 -13.02
C GLY A 303 20.43 -19.75 -11.53
N ALA A 304 19.98 -18.78 -10.74
CA ALA A 304 20.07 -18.83 -9.29
C ALA A 304 18.70 -18.62 -8.65
N LEU A 305 18.41 -19.37 -7.58
CA LEU A 305 17.21 -19.23 -6.74
C LEU A 305 17.63 -18.96 -5.30
N MET A 306 17.45 -17.73 -4.84
CA MET A 306 17.74 -17.29 -3.48
C MET A 306 16.48 -17.38 -2.61
N VAL A 307 16.62 -17.98 -1.44
CA VAL A 307 15.52 -18.24 -0.50
C VAL A 307 15.94 -17.91 0.95
N PRO A 308 15.00 -17.54 1.84
CA PRO A 308 15.35 -16.98 3.16
C PRO A 308 15.99 -17.98 4.13
N THR A 309 15.66 -19.27 4.06
CA THR A 309 16.13 -20.28 5.03
C THR A 309 16.67 -21.54 4.37
N GLU A 310 17.48 -22.29 5.12
CA GLU A 310 18.10 -23.52 4.63
C GLU A 310 17.06 -24.61 4.35
N ILE A 311 16.04 -24.77 5.20
CA ILE A 311 14.95 -25.73 4.93
C ILE A 311 14.24 -25.43 3.61
N LEU A 312 13.94 -24.15 3.35
CA LEU A 312 13.28 -23.79 2.10
C LEU A 312 14.21 -24.05 0.91
N ALA A 313 15.52 -23.85 1.07
CA ALA A 313 16.51 -24.18 0.06
C ALA A 313 16.58 -25.70 -0.22
N GLU A 314 16.57 -26.53 0.83
CA GLU A 314 16.50 -28.00 0.71
C GLU A 314 15.21 -28.45 0.01
N GLN A 315 14.06 -27.85 0.33
CA GLN A 315 12.78 -28.16 -0.32
C GLN A 315 12.76 -27.80 -1.81
N HIS A 316 13.26 -26.61 -2.15
CA HIS A 316 13.37 -26.18 -3.54
C HIS A 316 14.39 -27.04 -4.30
N LEU A 317 15.53 -27.39 -3.69
CA LEU A 317 16.50 -28.32 -4.28
C LEU A 317 15.83 -29.64 -4.66
N ALA A 318 15.17 -30.30 -3.71
CA ALA A 318 14.54 -31.60 -3.94
C ALA A 318 13.48 -31.52 -5.05
N SER A 319 12.66 -30.46 -5.04
CA SER A 319 11.61 -30.25 -6.04
C SER A 319 12.17 -29.99 -7.44
N LEU A 320 13.20 -29.14 -7.55
CA LEU A 320 13.82 -28.80 -8.83
C LEU A 320 14.67 -29.96 -9.37
N GLN A 321 15.36 -30.71 -8.51
CA GLN A 321 16.10 -31.91 -8.91
C GLN A 321 15.16 -32.95 -9.52
N ALA A 322 14.06 -33.29 -8.86
CA ALA A 322 13.06 -34.22 -9.39
C ALA A 322 12.47 -33.76 -10.73
N LEU A 323 12.30 -32.44 -10.90
CA LEU A 323 11.74 -31.86 -12.11
C LEU A 323 12.73 -31.83 -13.29
N PHE A 324 14.03 -31.64 -13.01
CA PHE A 324 15.05 -31.44 -14.04
C PHE A 324 15.94 -32.65 -14.31
N GLU A 325 15.93 -33.66 -13.45
CA GLU A 325 16.65 -34.92 -13.65
C GLU A 325 16.38 -35.57 -15.03
N PRO A 326 15.14 -35.63 -15.55
CA PRO A 326 14.87 -36.19 -16.88
C PRO A 326 15.54 -35.44 -18.04
N TYR A 327 15.97 -34.20 -17.81
CA TYR A 327 16.58 -33.32 -18.79
C TYR A 327 18.10 -33.19 -18.62
N GLY A 328 18.68 -33.92 -17.66
CA GLY A 328 20.12 -33.93 -17.40
C GLY A 328 20.68 -32.62 -16.85
N MET A 329 19.85 -31.76 -16.26
CA MET A 329 20.33 -30.50 -15.67
C MET A 329 20.75 -30.71 -14.21
N ARG A 330 21.87 -30.09 -13.82
CA ARG A 330 22.41 -30.21 -12.47
C ARG A 330 21.97 -29.04 -11.60
N VAL A 331 21.30 -29.36 -10.48
CA VAL A 331 20.92 -28.39 -9.45
C VAL A 331 21.84 -28.53 -8.24
N GLY A 332 22.49 -27.44 -7.83
CA GLY A 332 23.36 -27.35 -6.66
C GLY A 332 22.72 -26.58 -5.50
N LEU A 333 23.18 -26.85 -4.27
CA LEU A 333 22.73 -26.19 -3.04
C LEU A 333 23.88 -25.44 -2.36
N LEU A 334 23.74 -24.13 -2.16
CA LEU A 334 24.71 -23.31 -1.44
C LEU A 334 24.05 -22.61 -0.23
N THR A 335 24.31 -23.16 0.96
CA THR A 335 23.82 -22.64 2.24
C THR A 335 24.98 -22.31 3.20
N SER A 336 24.67 -21.83 4.41
CA SER A 336 25.70 -21.57 5.42
C SER A 336 26.21 -22.86 6.10
N SER A 337 25.42 -23.92 6.05
CA SER A 337 25.78 -25.28 6.50
C SER A 337 26.80 -25.98 5.59
N VAL A 338 26.86 -25.66 4.29
CA VAL A 338 27.86 -26.22 3.36
C VAL A 338 29.24 -25.59 3.64
N LYS A 339 30.16 -26.38 4.22
CA LYS A 339 31.49 -25.94 4.67
C LYS A 339 32.63 -26.82 4.15
N GLY A 340 33.86 -26.30 4.25
CA GLY A 340 35.08 -27.06 3.97
C GLY A 340 35.23 -27.46 2.49
N LYS A 341 35.73 -28.68 2.25
CA LYS A 341 36.06 -29.18 0.91
C LYS A 341 34.85 -29.19 -0.05
N ALA A 342 33.69 -29.63 0.44
CA ALA A 342 32.46 -29.68 -0.36
C ALA A 342 32.03 -28.30 -0.87
N ARG A 343 32.21 -27.25 -0.06
CA ARG A 343 31.94 -25.86 -0.47
C ARG A 343 32.89 -25.44 -1.60
N ASN A 344 34.18 -25.73 -1.47
CA ASN A 344 35.18 -25.34 -2.47
C ASN A 344 34.97 -26.08 -3.79
N GLU A 345 34.66 -27.37 -3.74
CA GLU A 345 34.31 -28.17 -4.94
C GLU A 345 33.05 -27.63 -5.62
N LEU A 346 32.02 -27.25 -4.85
CA LEU A 346 30.80 -26.65 -5.40
C LEU A 346 31.07 -25.27 -6.02
N LEU A 347 31.82 -24.39 -5.34
CA LEU A 347 32.18 -23.07 -5.88
C LEU A 347 32.96 -23.18 -7.19
N GLN A 348 33.88 -24.15 -7.26
CA GLN A 348 34.62 -24.43 -8.49
C GLN A 348 33.68 -24.93 -9.60
N ALA A 349 32.79 -25.87 -9.31
CA ALA A 349 31.79 -26.36 -10.26
C ALA A 349 30.84 -25.26 -10.76
N ILE A 350 30.47 -24.30 -9.90
CA ILE A 350 29.65 -23.13 -10.29
C ILE A 350 30.43 -22.23 -11.26
N LYS A 351 31.72 -21.98 -10.96
CA LYS A 351 32.61 -21.15 -11.76
C LYS A 351 32.91 -21.77 -13.13
N ASP A 352 33.08 -23.09 -13.17
CA ASP A 352 33.36 -23.84 -14.40
C ASP A 352 32.10 -24.04 -15.27
N GLY A 353 30.91 -23.84 -14.68
CA GLY A 353 29.63 -23.98 -15.39
C GLY A 353 29.07 -25.41 -15.37
N ASP A 354 29.59 -26.29 -14.52
CA ASP A 354 29.12 -27.66 -14.33
C ASP A 354 27.79 -27.74 -13.58
N VAL A 355 27.38 -26.65 -12.92
CA VAL A 355 26.09 -26.52 -12.21
C VAL A 355 25.21 -25.54 -12.98
N ASP A 356 24.06 -26.00 -13.45
CA ASP A 356 23.13 -25.20 -14.25
C ASP A 356 22.28 -24.27 -13.37
N ILE A 357 21.81 -24.78 -12.23
CA ILE A 357 20.90 -24.06 -11.34
C ILE A 357 21.44 -24.12 -9.92
N ILE A 358 21.54 -22.97 -9.26
CA ILE A 358 22.04 -22.88 -7.89
C ILE A 358 20.91 -22.40 -6.98
N VAL A 359 20.50 -23.24 -6.03
CA VAL A 359 19.58 -22.88 -4.96
C VAL A 359 20.38 -22.53 -3.72
N GLY A 360 20.02 -21.46 -3.01
CA GLY A 360 20.78 -21.09 -1.82
C GLY A 360 20.18 -19.97 -1.00
N THR A 361 20.80 -19.72 0.16
CA THR A 361 20.40 -18.61 1.04
C THR A 361 21.17 -17.34 0.69
N HIS A 362 21.27 -16.39 1.64
CA HIS A 362 22.15 -15.23 1.53
C HIS A 362 23.62 -15.61 1.24
N ALA A 363 24.01 -16.87 1.43
CA ALA A 363 25.31 -17.41 1.02
C ALA A 363 25.60 -17.28 -0.49
N LEU A 364 24.58 -17.14 -1.35
CA LEU A 364 24.76 -16.88 -2.79
C LEU A 364 25.36 -15.50 -3.07
N ILE A 365 24.99 -14.52 -2.25
CA ILE A 365 25.40 -13.12 -2.41
C ILE A 365 26.58 -12.76 -1.51
N GLN A 366 26.80 -13.48 -0.41
CA GLN A 366 27.92 -13.28 0.50
C GLN A 366 29.15 -14.13 0.10
N GLY A 367 30.32 -13.50 0.01
CA GLY A 367 31.59 -14.16 -0.33
C GLY A 367 31.89 -14.27 -1.85
N PRO A 368 32.97 -15.00 -2.23
CA PRO A 368 33.47 -15.08 -3.60
C PRO A 368 32.71 -16.13 -4.43
N VAL A 369 31.41 -15.93 -4.61
CA VAL A 369 30.61 -16.73 -5.55
C VAL A 369 30.76 -16.11 -6.93
N GLU A 370 31.45 -16.81 -7.83
CA GLU A 370 31.65 -16.43 -9.22
C GLU A 370 30.89 -17.40 -10.11
N PHE A 371 29.92 -16.88 -10.86
CA PHE A 371 29.17 -17.66 -11.85
C PHE A 371 29.90 -17.63 -13.19
N SER A 372 29.88 -18.75 -13.92
CA SER A 372 30.37 -18.82 -15.30
C SER A 372 29.57 -17.90 -16.23
N ARG A 373 28.23 -18.00 -16.16
CA ARG A 373 27.30 -17.34 -17.08
C ARG A 373 25.90 -17.18 -16.47
N LEU A 374 25.82 -16.52 -15.32
CA LEU A 374 24.54 -16.21 -14.68
C LEU A 374 23.70 -15.29 -15.57
N HIS A 375 22.45 -15.68 -15.81
CA HIS A 375 21.52 -14.88 -16.60
C HIS A 375 20.19 -14.61 -15.89
N LEU A 376 19.72 -15.50 -15.01
CA LEU A 376 18.48 -15.29 -14.25
C LEU A 376 18.74 -15.46 -12.75
N ALA A 377 18.38 -14.46 -11.96
CA ALA A 377 18.41 -14.50 -10.50
C ALA A 377 16.99 -14.34 -9.94
N ILE A 378 16.52 -15.37 -9.24
CA ILE A 378 15.20 -15.40 -8.62
C ILE A 378 15.36 -15.23 -7.12
N THR A 379 14.55 -14.37 -6.50
CA THR A 379 14.49 -14.22 -5.03
C THR A 379 13.08 -14.54 -4.54
N ASP A 380 12.93 -15.61 -3.75
CA ASP A 380 11.67 -15.97 -3.10
C ASP A 380 11.49 -15.26 -1.76
N GLU A 381 10.25 -14.90 -1.40
CA GLU A 381 9.92 -14.13 -0.20
C GLU A 381 10.80 -12.88 0.00
N GLN A 382 10.88 -12.05 -1.04
CA GLN A 382 11.83 -10.92 -1.10
C GLN A 382 11.78 -9.96 0.10
N HIS A 383 10.65 -9.84 0.79
CA HIS A 383 10.46 -8.95 1.93
C HIS A 383 11.34 -9.32 3.14
N ARG A 384 11.88 -10.55 3.17
CA ARG A 384 12.83 -11.00 4.21
C ARG A 384 14.27 -10.58 3.96
N PHE A 385 14.58 -10.05 2.78
CA PHE A 385 15.92 -9.64 2.41
C PHE A 385 16.09 -8.12 2.54
N GLY A 386 17.18 -7.71 3.19
CA GLY A 386 17.52 -6.30 3.38
C GLY A 386 17.77 -5.59 2.04
N VAL A 387 17.68 -4.26 2.04
CA VAL A 387 17.95 -3.42 0.85
C VAL A 387 19.36 -3.67 0.30
N GLU A 388 20.37 -3.83 1.15
CA GLU A 388 21.75 -4.12 0.73
C GLU A 388 21.92 -5.49 0.08
N GLN A 389 21.19 -6.50 0.56
CA GLN A 389 21.24 -7.85 -0.02
C GLN A 389 20.68 -7.87 -1.44
N ARG A 390 19.60 -7.11 -1.69
CA ARG A 390 19.02 -6.94 -3.03
C ARG A 390 19.98 -6.17 -3.95
N LYS A 391 20.64 -5.14 -3.43
CA LYS A 391 21.68 -4.41 -4.18
C LYS A 391 22.87 -5.30 -4.54
N MET A 392 23.38 -6.10 -3.61
CA MET A 392 24.49 -7.04 -3.89
C MET A 392 24.15 -8.09 -4.94
N LEU A 393 22.91 -8.62 -4.93
CA LEU A 393 22.45 -9.51 -6.00
C LEU A 393 22.44 -8.78 -7.33
N ARG A 394 21.91 -7.55 -7.37
CA ARG A 394 21.83 -6.72 -8.57
C ARG A 394 23.21 -6.37 -9.14
N ASP A 395 24.19 -6.10 -8.28
CA ASP A 395 25.55 -5.73 -8.64
C ASP A 395 26.36 -6.95 -9.12
N LYS A 396 26.15 -8.15 -8.53
CA LYS A 396 26.71 -9.42 -9.04
C LYS A 396 26.05 -9.90 -10.33
N ALA A 397 24.80 -9.50 -10.55
CA ALA A 397 23.97 -9.83 -11.71
C ALA A 397 23.89 -8.63 -12.67
N GLU A 398 25.00 -7.94 -12.95
CA GLU A 398 24.99 -6.64 -13.66
C GLU A 398 24.23 -6.69 -15.01
N LEU A 399 24.34 -7.81 -15.74
CA LEU A 399 23.62 -8.10 -16.99
C LEU A 399 22.49 -9.13 -16.85
N ALA A 400 22.25 -9.65 -15.65
CA ALA A 400 21.32 -10.75 -15.43
C ALA A 400 19.92 -10.25 -15.03
N ASP A 401 18.93 -10.92 -15.57
CA ASP A 401 17.52 -10.71 -15.30
C ASP A 401 17.17 -11.09 -13.87
N VAL A 402 16.30 -10.29 -13.25
CA VAL A 402 15.92 -10.45 -11.84
C VAL A 402 14.41 -10.64 -11.72
N LEU A 403 14.05 -11.73 -11.05
CA LEU A 403 12.67 -12.08 -10.72
C LEU A 403 12.49 -12.16 -9.20
N TYR A 404 11.71 -11.26 -8.64
CA TYR A 404 11.31 -11.33 -7.25
C TYR A 404 9.98 -12.08 -7.13
N MET A 405 9.82 -12.90 -6.09
CA MET A 405 8.57 -13.55 -5.76
C MET A 405 8.08 -13.11 -4.39
N THR A 406 6.76 -12.94 -4.26
CA THR A 406 6.13 -12.71 -2.96
C THR A 406 4.86 -13.52 -2.81
N ALA A 407 4.64 -14.06 -1.61
CA ALA A 407 3.41 -14.73 -1.25
C ALA A 407 2.32 -13.77 -0.75
N THR A 408 2.68 -12.55 -0.33
CA THR A 408 1.69 -11.52 0.02
C THR A 408 1.11 -10.90 -1.25
N PRO A 409 -0.19 -11.08 -1.53
CA PRO A 409 -0.82 -10.36 -2.62
C PRO A 409 -0.81 -8.87 -2.28
N ILE A 410 -0.16 -8.07 -3.11
CA ILE A 410 -0.20 -6.61 -2.98
C ILE A 410 -1.13 -6.11 -4.09
N PRO A 411 -2.10 -5.22 -3.78
CA PRO A 411 -2.90 -4.60 -4.83
C PRO A 411 -1.96 -4.06 -5.92
N ARG A 412 -2.19 -4.44 -7.18
CA ARG A 412 -1.25 -4.21 -8.29
C ARG A 412 -0.80 -2.76 -8.36
N THR A 413 -1.72 -1.82 -8.16
CA THR A 413 -1.47 -0.39 -8.18
C THR A 413 -0.56 0.08 -7.03
N LEU A 414 -0.71 -0.50 -5.84
CA LEU A 414 0.22 -0.29 -4.73
C LEU A 414 1.58 -0.89 -5.03
N ALA A 415 1.62 -2.11 -5.56
CA ALA A 415 2.89 -2.75 -5.91
C ALA A 415 3.68 -1.88 -6.90
N ILE A 416 2.99 -1.28 -7.87
CA ILE A 416 3.63 -0.41 -8.88
C ILE A 416 4.04 0.95 -8.29
N SER A 417 3.31 1.48 -7.31
CA SER A 417 3.66 2.75 -6.67
C SER A 417 4.80 2.58 -5.65
N ALA A 418 4.74 1.53 -4.83
CA ALA A 418 5.70 1.20 -3.78
C ALA A 418 7.00 0.60 -4.33
N PHE A 419 6.90 -0.26 -5.35
CA PHE A 419 8.03 -0.89 -6.03
C PHE A 419 8.24 -0.30 -7.42
N GLY A 420 8.14 1.03 -7.51
CA GLY A 420 8.18 1.90 -8.70
C GLY A 420 9.18 1.61 -9.81
N GLU A 421 10.17 0.75 -9.59
CA GLU A 421 11.18 0.32 -10.57
C GLU A 421 10.84 -1.04 -11.25
N MET A 422 9.95 -1.84 -10.68
CA MET A 422 9.68 -3.23 -11.10
C MET A 422 8.42 -3.36 -11.97
N ASP A 423 8.44 -4.29 -12.93
CA ASP A 423 7.22 -4.79 -13.57
C ASP A 423 6.50 -5.79 -12.66
N VAL A 424 5.17 -5.80 -12.66
CA VAL A 424 4.39 -6.67 -11.77
C VAL A 424 3.60 -7.68 -12.58
N SER A 425 3.91 -8.97 -12.39
CA SER A 425 3.11 -10.11 -12.85
C SER A 425 2.26 -10.62 -11.70
N THR A 426 0.97 -10.80 -11.94
CA THR A 426 0.02 -11.29 -10.93
C THR A 426 -0.55 -12.63 -11.36
N ILE A 427 -0.45 -13.65 -10.50
CA ILE A 427 -1.19 -14.91 -10.62
C ILE A 427 -2.46 -14.80 -9.77
N ASP A 428 -3.57 -14.54 -10.45
CA ASP A 428 -4.92 -14.30 -9.92
C ASP A 428 -5.84 -15.53 -9.99
N GLU A 429 -5.32 -16.68 -10.42
CA GLU A 429 -6.05 -17.94 -10.49
C GLU A 429 -5.35 -19.02 -9.64
N MET A 430 -6.15 -19.79 -8.89
CA MET A 430 -5.68 -20.94 -8.12
C MET A 430 -5.68 -22.23 -8.97
N PRO A 431 -4.73 -23.16 -8.77
CA PRO A 431 -4.74 -24.47 -9.44
C PRO A 431 -6.02 -25.27 -9.15
N ALA A 432 -6.47 -26.05 -10.14
CA ALA A 432 -7.63 -26.92 -9.99
C ALA A 432 -7.41 -28.00 -8.92
N GLY A 433 -8.48 -28.35 -8.19
CA GLY A 433 -8.48 -29.43 -7.19
C GLY A 433 -8.14 -29.01 -5.75
N ARG A 434 -7.78 -27.74 -5.52
CA ARG A 434 -7.55 -27.23 -4.17
C ARG A 434 -8.87 -26.92 -3.46
N LYS A 435 -9.05 -27.48 -2.27
CA LYS A 435 -10.21 -27.18 -1.42
C LYS A 435 -10.01 -25.82 -0.72
N PRO A 436 -11.03 -24.96 -0.68
CA PRO A 436 -10.96 -23.71 0.07
C PRO A 436 -10.82 -23.99 1.56
N ILE A 437 -10.13 -23.12 2.28
CA ILE A 437 -9.95 -23.27 3.73
C ILE A 437 -11.21 -22.73 4.41
N GLU A 438 -11.85 -23.57 5.22
CA GLU A 438 -13.01 -23.16 6.01
C GLU A 438 -12.53 -22.33 7.19
N THR A 439 -12.87 -21.04 7.19
CA THR A 439 -12.39 -20.08 8.18
C THR A 439 -13.53 -19.72 9.13
N TYR A 440 -13.32 -19.92 10.43
CA TYR A 440 -14.30 -19.63 11.47
C TYR A 440 -13.76 -18.64 12.48
N TRP A 441 -14.63 -17.78 13.00
CA TRP A 441 -14.34 -16.92 14.14
C TRP A 441 -14.98 -17.51 15.40
N ALA A 442 -14.16 -17.77 16.41
CA ALA A 442 -14.56 -18.22 17.73
C ALA A 442 -14.22 -17.16 18.78
N LYS A 443 -15.11 -17.01 19.76
CA LYS A 443 -14.86 -16.19 20.95
C LYS A 443 -14.04 -16.96 21.98
N THR A 444 -13.44 -16.26 22.94
CA THR A 444 -12.57 -16.91 23.95
C THR A 444 -13.34 -17.91 24.81
N ASP A 445 -14.62 -17.66 25.09
CA ASP A 445 -15.52 -18.58 25.81
C ASP A 445 -15.82 -19.89 25.05
N GLN A 446 -15.54 -19.93 23.75
CA GLN A 446 -15.73 -21.11 22.89
C GLN A 446 -14.46 -21.96 22.71
N ILE A 447 -13.39 -21.66 23.45
CA ILE A 447 -12.09 -22.31 23.27
C ILE A 447 -12.14 -23.83 23.45
N ASP A 448 -12.97 -24.35 24.36
CA ASP A 448 -13.13 -25.79 24.55
C ASP A 448 -13.66 -26.50 23.30
N ARG A 449 -14.53 -25.84 22.53
CA ARG A 449 -15.03 -26.35 21.25
C ARG A 449 -13.92 -26.41 20.21
N VAL A 450 -13.01 -25.43 20.22
CA VAL A 450 -11.83 -25.41 19.35
C VAL A 450 -10.90 -26.58 19.71
N HIS A 451 -10.63 -26.79 21.00
CA HIS A 451 -9.82 -27.94 21.44
C HIS A 451 -10.44 -29.30 21.11
N ALA A 452 -11.77 -29.43 21.16
CA ALA A 452 -12.46 -30.63 20.71
C ALA A 452 -12.25 -30.90 19.20
N MET A 453 -12.19 -29.83 18.39
CA MET A 453 -11.87 -29.93 16.97
C MET A 453 -10.42 -30.34 16.73
N VAL A 454 -9.46 -29.78 17.50
CA VAL A 454 -8.05 -30.22 17.48
C VAL A 454 -7.96 -31.72 17.72
N ASN A 455 -8.56 -32.22 18.81
CA ASN A 455 -8.54 -33.65 19.14
C ASN A 455 -9.07 -34.53 18.00
N ARG A 456 -10.12 -34.08 17.31
CA ARG A 456 -10.69 -34.82 16.17
C ARG A 456 -9.71 -34.89 15.00
N GLU A 457 -9.09 -33.78 14.63
CA GLU A 457 -8.11 -33.74 13.54
C GLU A 457 -6.85 -34.56 13.88
N LEU A 458 -6.35 -34.45 15.11
CA LEU A 458 -5.20 -35.24 15.57
C LEU A 458 -5.51 -36.75 15.61
N ALA A 459 -6.73 -37.15 15.98
CA ALA A 459 -7.15 -38.55 15.96
C ALA A 459 -7.21 -39.15 14.53
N LEU A 460 -7.31 -38.30 13.50
CA LEU A 460 -7.19 -38.69 12.09
C LEU A 460 -5.74 -38.79 11.61
N GLY A 461 -4.75 -38.59 12.51
CA GLY A 461 -3.32 -38.61 12.18
C GLY A 461 -2.78 -37.30 11.58
N ARG A 462 -3.59 -36.23 11.62
CA ARG A 462 -3.25 -34.92 11.07
C ARG A 462 -2.55 -34.04 12.10
N GLN A 463 -2.07 -32.88 11.65
CA GLN A 463 -1.30 -31.95 12.48
C GLN A 463 -1.97 -30.57 12.58
N ALA A 464 -1.65 -29.84 13.65
CA ALA A 464 -2.22 -28.52 13.92
C ALA A 464 -1.15 -27.46 14.20
N TYR A 465 -1.31 -26.29 13.58
CA TYR A 465 -0.60 -25.07 13.97
C TYR A 465 -1.40 -24.29 15.01
N VAL A 466 -0.73 -23.81 16.06
CA VAL A 466 -1.34 -22.90 17.04
C VAL A 466 -0.48 -21.64 17.15
N ILE A 467 -1.04 -20.51 16.75
CA ILE A 467 -0.36 -19.22 16.71
C ILE A 467 -0.68 -18.43 17.96
N ALA A 468 0.37 -18.06 18.70
CA ALA A 468 0.29 -17.25 19.89
C ALA A 468 0.07 -15.76 19.54
N PRO A 469 -0.59 -14.98 20.42
CA PRO A 469 -0.83 -13.54 20.23
C PRO A 469 0.42 -12.72 19.91
N LEU A 470 0.28 -11.74 19.02
CA LEU A 470 1.29 -10.70 18.82
C LEU A 470 1.18 -9.66 19.94
N ILE A 471 2.29 -9.40 20.65
CA ILE A 471 2.36 -8.39 21.71
C ILE A 471 3.35 -7.31 21.26
N GLU A 472 2.83 -6.25 20.64
CA GLU A 472 3.60 -5.15 20.03
C GLU A 472 4.53 -4.40 21.00
N GLU A 473 4.37 -4.61 22.32
CA GLU A 473 5.09 -3.87 23.37
C GLU A 473 6.49 -4.46 23.68
N SER A 474 6.77 -5.75 23.38
CA SER A 474 8.11 -6.35 23.53
C SER A 474 8.24 -7.79 23.00
N ASP A 475 9.36 -8.09 22.34
CA ASP A 475 9.79 -9.46 21.95
C ASP A 475 9.85 -10.44 23.14
N THR A 476 10.02 -9.95 24.38
CA THR A 476 10.01 -10.81 25.57
C THR A 476 8.61 -11.33 25.89
N LEU A 477 7.60 -10.49 25.73
CA LEU A 477 6.20 -10.82 26.05
C LEU A 477 5.63 -11.81 25.03
N GLU A 478 6.01 -11.70 23.75
CA GLU A 478 5.60 -12.69 22.72
C GLU A 478 6.09 -14.10 23.06
N VAL A 479 7.33 -14.22 23.53
CA VAL A 479 7.94 -15.51 23.90
C VAL A 479 7.25 -16.09 25.13
N GLU A 480 6.94 -15.27 26.12
CA GLU A 480 6.19 -15.70 27.32
C GLU A 480 4.79 -16.20 26.94
N SER A 481 4.09 -15.49 26.06
CA SER A 481 2.77 -15.88 25.56
C SER A 481 2.80 -17.22 24.82
N ALA A 482 3.77 -17.41 23.92
CA ALA A 482 3.94 -18.68 23.20
C ALA A 482 4.31 -19.84 24.14
N THR A 483 5.14 -19.60 25.15
CA THR A 483 5.55 -20.61 26.13
C THR A 483 4.39 -21.01 27.03
N ALA A 484 3.59 -20.06 27.51
CA ALA A 484 2.40 -20.35 28.31
C ALA A 484 1.37 -21.17 27.51
N LEU A 485 1.18 -20.84 26.23
CA LEU A 485 0.30 -21.60 25.34
C LEU A 485 0.82 -23.02 25.08
N TYR A 486 2.13 -23.17 24.94
CA TYR A 486 2.79 -24.46 24.82
C TYR A 486 2.57 -25.36 26.04
N ASP A 487 2.79 -24.83 27.25
CA ASP A 487 2.60 -25.60 28.48
C ASP A 487 1.14 -26.03 28.66
N MET A 488 0.19 -25.13 28.38
CA MET A 488 -1.24 -25.44 28.42
C MET A 488 -1.62 -26.56 27.44
N LEU A 489 -1.15 -26.48 26.19
CA LEU A 489 -1.47 -27.50 25.18
C LEU A 489 -0.80 -28.83 25.49
N ARG A 490 0.40 -28.83 26.05
CA ARG A 490 1.08 -30.06 26.47
C ARG A 490 0.32 -30.77 27.59
N GLU A 491 -0.23 -30.03 28.55
CA GLU A 491 -1.07 -30.59 29.61
C GLU A 491 -2.42 -31.09 29.07
N ARG A 492 -3.03 -30.35 28.13
CA ARG A 492 -4.34 -30.67 27.55
C ARG A 492 -4.30 -31.85 26.58
N PHE A 493 -3.20 -32.04 25.85
CA PHE A 493 -3.03 -33.06 24.82
C PHE A 493 -1.86 -34.03 25.15
N PRO A 494 -1.91 -34.77 26.27
CA PRO A 494 -0.78 -35.57 26.77
C PRO A 494 -0.38 -36.73 25.84
N ASN A 495 -1.26 -37.14 24.93
CA ASN A 495 -1.03 -38.21 23.97
C ASN A 495 -0.33 -37.75 22.68
N TYR A 496 -0.12 -36.44 22.51
CA TYR A 496 0.43 -35.86 21.29
C TYR A 496 1.68 -35.04 21.61
N ALA A 497 2.66 -35.11 20.71
CA ALA A 497 3.88 -34.32 20.85
C ALA A 497 3.62 -32.88 20.42
N VAL A 498 3.88 -31.95 21.34
CA VAL A 498 3.76 -30.50 21.12
C VAL A 498 5.17 -29.92 20.95
N GLY A 499 5.36 -29.10 19.92
CA GLY A 499 6.56 -28.29 19.69
C GLY A 499 6.33 -26.81 19.97
N LEU A 500 7.41 -26.08 20.25
CA LEU A 500 7.41 -24.63 20.45
C LEU A 500 8.40 -23.97 19.48
N MET A 501 7.97 -22.90 18.81
CA MET A 501 8.83 -22.08 17.96
C MET A 501 8.60 -20.59 18.21
N HIS A 502 9.66 -19.83 18.46
CA HIS A 502 9.54 -18.37 18.69
C HIS A 502 10.78 -17.62 18.17
N GLY A 503 10.70 -16.28 18.16
CA GLY A 503 11.73 -15.40 17.60
C GLY A 503 13.14 -15.61 18.16
N LYS A 504 13.25 -15.87 19.47
CA LYS A 504 14.52 -16.05 20.19
C LYS A 504 15.27 -17.36 19.90
N LEU A 505 14.64 -18.35 19.26
CA LEU A 505 15.34 -19.57 18.87
C LEU A 505 16.38 -19.24 17.79
N SER A 506 17.53 -19.88 17.87
CA SER A 506 18.53 -19.84 16.82
C SER A 506 17.98 -20.45 15.52
N SER A 507 18.61 -20.15 14.38
CA SER A 507 18.16 -20.67 13.08
C SER A 507 18.20 -22.21 13.05
N THR A 508 19.21 -22.82 13.67
CA THR A 508 19.35 -24.28 13.73
C THR A 508 18.24 -24.92 14.58
N GLU A 509 17.88 -24.33 15.72
CA GLU A 509 16.78 -24.81 16.56
C GLU A 509 15.43 -24.70 15.85
N LYS A 510 15.17 -23.57 15.16
CA LYS A 510 13.95 -23.40 14.35
C LYS A 510 13.88 -24.48 13.27
N ASP A 511 15.00 -24.76 12.62
CA ASP A 511 15.06 -25.75 11.57
C ASP A 511 14.81 -27.18 12.11
N GLU A 512 15.37 -27.53 13.26
CA GLU A 512 15.13 -28.82 13.92
C GLU A 512 13.67 -29.03 14.29
N VAL A 513 13.03 -28.03 14.90
CA VAL A 513 11.61 -28.08 15.26
C VAL A 513 10.73 -28.22 14.01
N MET A 514 11.02 -27.47 12.95
CA MET A 514 10.28 -27.56 11.70
C MET A 514 10.49 -28.89 10.98
N LYS A 515 11.68 -29.48 11.02
CA LYS A 515 11.94 -30.83 10.50
C LYS A 515 11.17 -31.90 11.28
N ALA A 516 11.11 -31.78 12.61
CA ALA A 516 10.33 -32.67 13.46
C ALA A 516 8.81 -32.54 13.19
N PHE A 517 8.32 -31.32 12.98
CA PHE A 517 6.93 -31.11 12.59
C PHE A 517 6.65 -31.63 11.17
N ALA A 518 7.47 -31.33 10.17
CA ALA A 518 7.25 -31.81 8.80
C ALA A 518 7.27 -33.35 8.66
N SER A 519 8.03 -34.04 9.51
CA SER A 519 8.09 -35.50 9.58
C SER A 519 7.00 -36.15 10.43
N ASN A 520 6.05 -35.36 10.94
CA ASN A 520 4.98 -35.79 11.85
C ASN A 520 5.48 -36.37 13.19
N ALA A 521 6.70 -36.05 13.61
CA ALA A 521 7.18 -36.36 14.96
C ALA A 521 6.53 -35.45 16.01
N LEU A 522 6.10 -34.25 15.61
CA LEU A 522 5.30 -33.31 16.40
C LEU A 522 3.92 -33.16 15.76
N GLN A 523 2.85 -33.37 16.51
CA GLN A 523 1.49 -33.24 15.99
C GLN A 523 0.93 -31.83 16.15
N ILE A 524 1.38 -31.09 17.16
CA ILE A 524 1.00 -29.70 17.41
C ILE A 524 2.25 -28.83 17.38
N LEU A 525 2.23 -27.73 16.62
CA LEU A 525 3.28 -26.71 16.65
C LEU A 525 2.72 -25.39 17.17
N VAL A 526 3.18 -25.01 18.36
CA VAL A 526 2.92 -23.69 18.94
C VAL A 526 3.97 -22.71 18.44
N SER A 527 3.54 -21.59 17.87
CA SER A 527 4.49 -20.59 17.39
C SER A 527 3.99 -19.16 17.45
N THR A 528 4.92 -18.21 17.48
CA THR A 528 4.64 -16.83 17.07
C THR A 528 4.57 -16.71 15.54
N THR A 529 4.55 -15.50 14.99
CA THR A 529 4.58 -15.20 13.53
C THR A 529 5.78 -15.78 12.77
N VAL A 530 6.75 -16.39 13.46
CA VAL A 530 7.93 -17.01 12.85
C VAL A 530 7.61 -18.19 11.91
N VAL A 531 6.46 -18.87 12.06
CA VAL A 531 5.99 -19.92 11.12
C VAL A 531 5.79 -19.41 9.69
N GLU A 532 5.80 -18.09 9.47
CA GLU A 532 5.69 -17.45 8.15
C GLU A 532 6.75 -17.90 7.13
N VAL A 533 7.80 -18.64 7.50
CA VAL A 533 8.79 -19.14 6.53
C VAL A 533 8.29 -20.40 5.82
N GLY A 534 8.20 -20.34 4.48
CA GLY A 534 7.52 -21.22 3.50
C GLY A 534 7.66 -22.76 3.53
N VAL A 535 7.84 -23.40 4.67
CA VAL A 535 7.91 -24.87 4.77
C VAL A 535 6.55 -25.50 4.46
N ASN A 536 6.51 -26.35 3.43
CA ASN A 536 5.30 -27.11 3.08
C ASN A 536 5.09 -28.30 4.03
N VAL A 537 3.96 -28.35 4.75
CA VAL A 537 3.54 -29.49 5.58
C VAL A 537 2.14 -29.95 5.14
N PRO A 538 2.04 -30.89 4.17
CA PRO A 538 0.75 -31.30 3.60
C PRO A 538 -0.23 -31.93 4.61
N ASN A 539 0.28 -32.54 5.67
CA ASN A 539 -0.51 -33.21 6.72
C ASN A 539 -1.08 -32.23 7.78
N ALA A 540 -0.71 -30.95 7.72
CA ALA A 540 -1.27 -29.92 8.59
C ALA A 540 -2.62 -29.44 8.05
N SER A 541 -3.71 -29.86 8.70
CA SER A 541 -5.09 -29.54 8.29
C SER A 541 -5.72 -28.41 9.11
N LEU A 542 -5.20 -28.10 10.30
CA LEU A 542 -5.81 -27.15 11.22
C LEU A 542 -4.82 -26.05 11.61
N ILE A 543 -5.26 -24.79 11.57
CA ILE A 543 -4.56 -23.66 12.17
C ILE A 543 -5.48 -22.90 13.11
N ILE A 544 -4.95 -22.56 14.30
CA ILE A 544 -5.63 -21.76 15.32
C ILE A 544 -4.81 -20.50 15.54
N ILE A 545 -5.44 -19.34 15.52
CA ILE A 545 -4.78 -18.05 15.74
C ILE A 545 -5.42 -17.38 16.95
N HIS A 546 -4.68 -17.25 18.04
CA HIS A 546 -5.13 -16.59 19.26
C HIS A 546 -4.99 -15.06 19.15
N ASP A 547 -5.94 -14.32 19.75
CA ASP A 547 -6.08 -12.87 19.64
C ASP A 547 -5.97 -12.37 18.19
N ALA A 548 -6.67 -13.04 17.29
CA ALA A 548 -6.57 -12.84 15.85
C ALA A 548 -6.81 -11.37 15.43
N GLU A 549 -7.57 -10.59 16.20
CA GLU A 549 -7.83 -9.18 15.94
C GLU A 549 -6.58 -8.30 16.03
N ARG A 550 -5.53 -8.76 16.72
CA ARG A 550 -4.25 -8.04 16.85
C ARG A 550 -3.39 -8.13 15.59
N PHE A 551 -3.66 -9.12 14.73
CA PHE A 551 -2.92 -9.31 13.49
C PHE A 551 -3.53 -8.49 12.36
N GLY A 552 -2.71 -8.13 11.38
CA GLY A 552 -3.19 -7.58 10.11
C GLY A 552 -3.87 -8.63 9.24
N LEU A 553 -4.78 -8.24 8.33
CA LEU A 553 -5.42 -9.21 7.41
C LEU A 553 -4.40 -9.92 6.53
N ALA A 554 -3.35 -9.22 6.07
CA ALA A 554 -2.29 -9.84 5.28
C ALA A 554 -1.53 -10.93 6.06
N GLN A 555 -1.24 -10.70 7.35
CA GLN A 555 -0.58 -11.69 8.23
C GLN A 555 -1.51 -12.89 8.49
N LEU A 556 -2.77 -12.62 8.84
CA LEU A 556 -3.78 -13.68 9.03
C LEU A 556 -3.92 -14.55 7.78
N HIS A 557 -3.87 -13.94 6.59
CA HIS A 557 -3.90 -14.66 5.32
C HIS A 557 -2.66 -15.53 5.09
N GLN A 558 -1.47 -15.02 5.37
CA GLN A 558 -0.22 -15.81 5.28
C GLN A 558 -0.21 -16.99 6.26
N LEU A 559 -0.71 -16.77 7.48
CA LEU A 559 -0.86 -17.82 8.50
C LEU A 559 -1.90 -18.85 8.03
N ARG A 560 -3.08 -18.42 7.56
CA ARG A 560 -4.09 -19.31 6.98
C ARG A 560 -3.50 -20.18 5.85
N GLY A 561 -2.67 -19.60 4.99
CA GLY A 561 -2.00 -20.32 3.90
C GLY A 561 -0.96 -21.38 4.31
N ARG A 562 -0.72 -21.57 5.61
CA ARG A 562 0.11 -22.67 6.14
C ARG A 562 -0.60 -24.03 6.10
N VAL A 563 -1.93 -24.03 6.06
CA VAL A 563 -2.75 -25.23 5.90
C VAL A 563 -3.37 -25.29 4.50
N GLY A 564 -4.05 -26.39 4.17
CA GLY A 564 -4.69 -26.56 2.85
C GLY A 564 -3.71 -26.83 1.72
N ARG A 565 -2.61 -27.55 2.03
CA ARG A 565 -1.59 -28.00 1.07
C ARG A 565 -1.72 -29.48 0.70
N GLY A 566 -2.43 -30.27 1.50
CA GLY A 566 -2.82 -31.65 1.19
C GLY A 566 -4.16 -31.75 0.45
N ALA A 567 -4.63 -32.99 0.24
CA ALA A 567 -5.93 -33.29 -0.36
C ALA A 567 -7.12 -33.16 0.63
N ASP A 568 -6.82 -33.11 1.91
CA ASP A 568 -7.80 -33.04 3.00
C ASP A 568 -8.42 -31.64 3.14
N GLN A 569 -9.65 -31.60 3.64
CA GLN A 569 -10.27 -30.33 4.03
C GLN A 569 -9.47 -29.71 5.18
N SER A 570 -9.17 -28.42 5.06
CA SER A 570 -8.40 -27.67 6.05
C SER A 570 -9.24 -26.56 6.67
N TYR A 571 -8.87 -26.18 7.89
CA TYR A 571 -9.64 -25.30 8.74
C TYR A 571 -8.75 -24.22 9.37
N CYS A 572 -9.26 -22.99 9.42
CA CYS A 572 -8.62 -21.86 10.08
C CYS A 572 -9.56 -21.32 11.16
N ILE A 573 -9.13 -21.33 12.42
CA ILE A 573 -9.91 -20.83 13.54
C ILE A 573 -9.27 -19.56 14.09
N LEU A 574 -9.98 -18.45 13.95
CA LEU A 574 -9.62 -17.15 14.50
C LEU A 574 -10.24 -17.05 15.90
N VAL A 575 -9.43 -17.07 16.94
CA VAL A 575 -9.88 -16.92 18.33
C VAL A 575 -9.65 -15.47 18.75
N GLY A 576 -10.69 -14.79 19.21
CA GLY A 576 -10.56 -13.40 19.66
C GLY A 576 -11.88 -12.73 20.04
N ASP A 577 -11.78 -11.70 20.88
CA ASP A 577 -12.92 -10.91 21.38
C ASP A 577 -12.70 -9.40 21.10
N PRO A 578 -12.73 -8.97 19.82
CA PRO A 578 -12.45 -7.60 19.44
C PRO A 578 -13.46 -6.62 20.06
N LYS A 579 -12.93 -5.64 20.82
CA LYS A 579 -13.71 -4.56 21.40
C LYS A 579 -14.04 -3.44 20.39
N SER A 580 -13.19 -3.24 19.39
CA SER A 580 -13.34 -2.20 18.37
C SER A 580 -14.13 -2.70 17.15
N ASP A 581 -14.83 -1.78 16.47
CA ASP A 581 -15.55 -2.11 15.24
C ASP A 581 -14.60 -2.47 14.09
N VAL A 582 -13.40 -1.87 14.06
CA VAL A 582 -12.33 -2.23 13.12
C VAL A 582 -11.88 -3.69 13.33
N GLY A 583 -11.68 -4.11 14.59
CA GLY A 583 -11.31 -5.49 14.90
C GLY A 583 -12.39 -6.50 14.51
N LYS A 584 -13.67 -6.17 14.74
CA LYS A 584 -14.80 -7.02 14.31
C LYS A 584 -14.87 -7.12 12.78
N LEU A 585 -14.74 -6.00 12.08
CA LEU A 585 -14.77 -5.96 10.62
C LEU A 585 -13.60 -6.75 10.04
N ARG A 586 -12.41 -6.68 10.67
CA ARG A 586 -11.23 -7.47 10.30
C ARG A 586 -11.50 -8.97 10.37
N LEU A 587 -11.91 -9.49 11.53
CA LEU A 587 -12.19 -10.93 11.68
C LEU A 587 -13.31 -11.39 10.75
N LYS A 588 -14.38 -10.60 10.61
CA LYS A 588 -15.48 -10.90 9.70
C LYS A 588 -15.00 -11.01 8.24
N THR A 589 -14.21 -10.03 7.77
CA THR A 589 -13.66 -10.01 6.41
C THR A 589 -12.82 -11.27 6.14
N MET A 590 -12.03 -11.71 7.12
CA MET A 590 -11.22 -12.93 7.02
C MET A 590 -12.06 -14.21 6.89
N THR A 591 -13.28 -14.24 7.45
CA THR A 591 -14.22 -15.37 7.30
C THR A 591 -15.00 -15.38 5.98
N GLU A 592 -15.15 -14.23 5.31
CA GLU A 592 -16.01 -14.08 4.14
C GLU A 592 -15.31 -14.40 2.82
N THR A 593 -13.97 -14.29 2.76
CA THR A 593 -13.21 -14.51 1.52
C THR A 593 -11.94 -15.32 1.74
N ASN A 594 -11.64 -16.18 0.76
CA ASN A 594 -10.37 -16.89 0.66
C ASN A 594 -9.34 -16.18 -0.22
N ASP A 595 -9.74 -15.13 -0.94
CA ASP A 595 -8.89 -14.41 -1.87
C ASP A 595 -7.99 -13.41 -1.14
N GLY A 596 -6.67 -13.68 -1.16
CA GLY A 596 -5.71 -12.80 -0.53
C GLY A 596 -5.59 -11.40 -1.13
N PHE A 597 -5.95 -11.18 -2.41
CA PHE A 597 -5.97 -9.84 -3.01
C PHE A 597 -7.09 -8.99 -2.42
N VAL A 598 -8.28 -9.57 -2.26
CA VAL A 598 -9.42 -8.90 -1.62
C VAL A 598 -9.10 -8.57 -0.15
N LEU A 599 -8.46 -9.50 0.56
CA LEU A 599 -8.02 -9.26 1.93
C LEU A 599 -6.99 -8.14 2.03
N ALA A 600 -6.03 -8.07 1.11
CA ALA A 600 -5.01 -7.03 1.11
C ALA A 600 -5.59 -5.64 0.80
N GLU A 601 -6.55 -5.55 -0.12
CA GLU A 601 -7.29 -4.30 -0.41
C GLU A 601 -8.07 -3.83 0.83
N LYS A 602 -8.78 -4.76 1.50
CA LYS A 602 -9.50 -4.45 2.74
C LYS A 602 -8.57 -4.07 3.89
N ASP A 603 -7.42 -4.71 4.03
CA ASP A 603 -6.44 -4.37 5.08
C ASP A 603 -5.97 -2.93 4.95
N LEU A 604 -5.72 -2.53 3.70
CA LEU A 604 -5.27 -1.21 3.34
C LEU A 604 -6.36 -0.15 3.58
N GLU A 605 -7.61 -0.44 3.21
CA GLU A 605 -8.76 0.43 3.53
C GLU A 605 -8.92 0.61 5.05
N LEU A 606 -8.73 -0.45 5.83
CA LEU A 606 -8.88 -0.42 7.29
C LEU A 606 -7.75 0.32 8.01
N ARG A 607 -6.52 0.25 7.49
CA ARG A 607 -5.34 0.93 8.07
C ARG A 607 -5.21 2.39 7.62
N GLY A 608 -5.70 2.72 6.43
CA GLY A 608 -5.44 4.00 5.76
C GLY A 608 -4.02 4.12 5.21
N ALA A 609 -3.79 5.10 4.34
CA ALA A 609 -2.53 5.25 3.60
C ALA A 609 -1.29 5.56 4.45
N GLY A 610 -1.46 6.07 5.68
CA GLY A 610 -0.36 6.56 6.52
C GLY A 610 0.53 5.48 7.13
N ASP A 611 -0.03 4.32 7.52
CA ASP A 611 0.71 3.28 8.25
C ASP A 611 1.47 2.29 7.36
N PHE A 612 0.99 2.04 6.14
CA PHE A 612 1.66 1.08 5.24
C PHE A 612 3.03 1.60 4.77
N PHE A 613 3.17 2.92 4.65
CA PHE A 613 4.38 3.55 4.11
C PHE A 613 5.35 4.06 5.17
N GLY A 614 4.96 4.01 6.45
CA GLY A 614 5.72 4.60 7.54
C GLY A 614 5.82 6.12 7.40
N THR A 615 5.73 6.84 8.51
CA THR A 615 6.08 8.26 8.51
C THR A 615 7.56 8.41 8.13
N ALA A 616 7.80 8.89 6.90
CA ALA A 616 9.07 9.42 6.39
C ALA A 616 10.20 8.44 5.99
N GLN A 617 9.93 7.17 5.67
CA GLN A 617 10.96 6.25 5.17
C GLN A 617 10.53 5.37 3.99
N SER A 618 10.35 5.97 2.81
CA SER A 618 10.76 5.39 1.50
C SER A 618 10.17 6.21 0.35
N GLY A 619 10.99 7.04 -0.32
CA GLY A 619 10.91 7.42 -1.74
C GLY A 619 9.60 7.90 -2.40
N LEU A 620 8.45 7.87 -1.73
CA LEU A 620 7.14 8.18 -2.27
C LEU A 620 6.95 9.69 -2.23
N PRO A 621 6.58 10.32 -3.36
CA PRO A 621 6.29 11.73 -3.37
C PRO A 621 5.04 12.02 -2.54
N SER A 622 5.04 13.18 -1.90
CA SER A 622 3.87 13.71 -1.22
C SER A 622 2.81 14.09 -2.26
N PHE A 623 1.76 13.28 -2.40
CA PHE A 623 0.55 13.68 -3.10
C PHE A 623 -0.14 14.79 -2.29
N ARG A 624 -0.65 15.80 -2.98
CA ARG A 624 -1.38 16.94 -2.39
C ARG A 624 -2.85 16.60 -2.17
N VAL A 625 -3.48 15.87 -3.11
CA VAL A 625 -4.92 15.55 -3.07
C VAL A 625 -5.17 14.07 -3.28
N ALA A 626 -4.46 13.45 -4.21
CA ALA A 626 -4.61 12.03 -4.47
C ALA A 626 -4.14 11.23 -3.26
N ASP A 627 -4.89 10.19 -2.93
CA ASP A 627 -4.46 9.19 -1.99
C ASP A 627 -4.21 7.90 -2.77
N PRO A 628 -2.98 7.36 -2.82
CA PRO A 628 -2.66 6.15 -3.56
C PRO A 628 -3.51 4.93 -3.17
N VAL A 629 -4.07 4.93 -1.95
CA VAL A 629 -4.94 3.88 -1.40
C VAL A 629 -6.41 4.15 -1.75
N LEU A 630 -6.91 5.36 -1.53
CA LEU A 630 -8.35 5.63 -1.77
C LEU A 630 -8.65 5.82 -3.26
N ASP A 631 -7.67 6.29 -4.04
CA ASP A 631 -7.81 6.60 -5.46
C ASP A 631 -7.13 5.54 -6.36
N LEU A 632 -7.04 4.27 -5.90
CA LEU A 632 -6.41 3.14 -6.60
C LEU A 632 -6.85 3.00 -8.06
N LYS A 633 -8.14 3.14 -8.34
CA LYS A 633 -8.69 3.03 -9.70
C LYS A 633 -8.18 4.15 -10.61
N VAL A 634 -8.04 5.37 -10.08
CA VAL A 634 -7.54 6.52 -10.84
C VAL A 634 -6.05 6.34 -11.13
N MET A 635 -5.29 5.88 -10.14
CA MET A 635 -3.87 5.55 -10.29
C MET A 635 -3.63 4.47 -11.37
N GLU A 636 -4.47 3.43 -11.45
CA GLU A 636 -4.36 2.39 -12.47
C GLU A 636 -4.61 2.93 -13.89
N VAL A 637 -5.67 3.71 -14.07
CA VAL A 637 -5.98 4.33 -15.37
C VAL A 637 -4.87 5.29 -15.79
N ALA A 638 -4.40 6.13 -14.88
CA ALA A 638 -3.30 7.05 -15.11
C ALA A 638 -2.00 6.32 -15.52
N MET A 639 -1.72 5.15 -14.93
CA MET A 639 -0.58 4.33 -15.32
C MET A 639 -0.71 3.81 -16.76
N GLN A 640 -1.87 3.25 -17.12
CA GLN A 640 -2.11 2.75 -18.48
C GLN A 640 -1.95 3.85 -19.52
N ASP A 641 -2.41 5.06 -19.20
CA ASP A 641 -2.27 6.21 -20.07
C ASP A 641 -0.82 6.72 -20.13
N ALA A 642 -0.08 6.75 -19.01
CA ALA A 642 1.34 7.10 -19.02
C ALA A 642 2.17 6.15 -19.91
N VAL A 643 1.92 4.83 -19.81
CA VAL A 643 2.58 3.82 -20.68
C VAL A 643 2.23 4.06 -22.15
N ARG A 644 0.94 4.29 -22.46
CA ARG A 644 0.49 4.54 -23.85
C ARG A 644 1.11 5.83 -24.40
N LEU A 645 1.17 6.88 -23.61
CA LEU A 645 1.75 8.16 -24.00
C LEU A 645 3.24 8.02 -24.30
N LEU A 646 4.03 7.47 -23.38
CA LEU A 646 5.48 7.34 -23.57
C LEU A 646 5.86 6.41 -24.75
N GLY A 647 5.01 5.44 -25.07
CA GLY A 647 5.17 4.54 -26.22
C GLY A 647 4.65 5.10 -27.55
N SER A 648 4.04 6.29 -27.58
CA SER A 648 3.49 6.90 -28.79
C SER A 648 4.40 8.00 -29.34
N GLU A 649 4.69 7.97 -30.65
CA GLU A 649 5.43 9.06 -31.31
C GLU A 649 4.73 10.43 -31.18
N ALA A 650 3.40 10.43 -31.15
CA ALA A 650 2.60 11.65 -30.98
C ALA A 650 2.93 12.38 -29.68
N PHE A 651 3.22 11.63 -28.59
CA PHE A 651 3.59 12.24 -27.31
C PHE A 651 4.89 13.03 -27.39
N TRP A 652 5.83 12.60 -28.23
CA TRP A 652 7.14 13.25 -28.38
C TRP A 652 7.09 14.44 -29.36
N ASN A 653 6.29 14.31 -30.43
CA ASN A 653 6.28 15.25 -31.55
C ASN A 653 5.18 16.33 -31.47
N GLU A 654 3.99 16.02 -30.95
CA GLU A 654 2.86 16.94 -31.01
C GLU A 654 2.93 18.03 -29.93
N ALA A 655 2.47 19.24 -30.27
CA ALA A 655 2.42 20.39 -29.36
C ALA A 655 1.45 20.19 -28.20
N THR A 656 0.38 19.41 -28.39
CA THR A 656 -0.66 19.16 -27.38
C THR A 656 -0.13 18.51 -26.09
N TYR A 657 0.94 17.71 -26.20
CA TYR A 657 1.58 17.06 -25.05
C TYR A 657 2.77 17.85 -24.48
N ALA A 658 3.08 19.04 -25.02
CA ALA A 658 4.19 19.86 -24.56
C ALA A 658 4.16 20.18 -23.05
N PRO A 659 3.01 20.45 -22.41
CA PRO A 659 2.96 20.66 -20.96
C PRO A 659 3.43 19.45 -20.15
N LEU A 660 3.07 18.23 -20.56
CA LEU A 660 3.49 16.99 -19.92
C LEU A 660 4.99 16.73 -20.12
N ARG A 661 5.52 17.02 -21.32
CA ARG A 661 6.96 16.93 -21.59
C ARG A 661 7.75 17.95 -20.77
N GLN A 662 7.26 19.19 -20.67
CA GLN A 662 7.90 20.22 -19.84
C GLN A 662 7.95 19.82 -18.37
N TYR A 663 6.91 19.17 -17.85
CA TYR A 663 6.92 18.60 -16.51
C TYR A 663 8.05 17.58 -16.32
N LEU A 664 8.21 16.64 -17.26
CA LEU A 664 9.33 15.68 -17.23
C LEU A 664 10.71 16.36 -17.33
N LYS A 665 10.84 17.44 -18.12
CA LYS A 665 12.10 18.19 -18.27
C LYS A 665 12.52 18.89 -16.99
N ARG A 666 11.57 19.48 -16.25
CA ARG A 666 11.85 20.15 -14.97
C ARG A 666 12.38 19.21 -13.89
N LEU A 667 12.20 17.90 -14.05
CA LEU A 667 12.65 16.87 -13.11
C LEU A 667 14.04 16.32 -13.45
N ASP A 668 14.78 16.92 -14.39
CA ASP A 668 16.07 16.44 -14.92
C ASP A 668 16.02 15.04 -15.56
N LEU A 669 14.82 14.50 -15.78
CA LEU A 669 14.61 13.17 -16.39
C LEU A 669 14.71 13.18 -17.92
N LEU A 670 14.89 14.33 -18.55
CA LEU A 670 15.00 14.46 -20.02
C LEU A 670 16.36 15.01 -20.46
N VAL A 671 17.36 15.04 -19.58
CA VAL A 671 18.73 15.44 -19.95
C VAL A 671 19.43 14.24 -20.59
N GLY A 672 19.36 14.18 -21.92
CA GLY A 672 20.07 13.22 -22.77
C GLY A 672 19.17 12.63 -23.87
N GLU A 673 19.71 12.43 -25.06
CA GLU A 673 19.12 11.80 -26.25
C GLU A 673 18.68 10.32 -26.05
N ARG A 674 18.36 9.90 -24.82
CA ARG A 674 18.10 8.49 -24.46
C ARG A 674 16.61 8.11 -24.36
N LEU A 675 15.71 9.08 -24.51
CA LEU A 675 14.26 8.86 -24.38
C LEU A 675 13.50 8.92 -25.71
N GLU A 676 14.08 9.60 -26.71
CA GLU A 676 13.75 9.51 -28.14
C GLU A 676 14.28 8.17 -28.68
#